data_AF-K6WY35-F1
#
_entry.id   AF-K6WY35-F1
#
_cell.length_a   1.000
_cell.length_b   1.000
_cell.length_c   1.000
_cell.angle_alpha   90.00
_cell.angle_beta   90.00
_cell.angle_gamma   90.00
#
_symmetry.space_group_name_H-M   'P 1'
#
loop_
_entity.id
_entity.type
_entity.pdbx_description
1 polymer ?
#
loop_
_entity_poly.entity_id
_entity_poly.type
_entity_poly.pdbx_seq_one_letter_code
_entity_poly.pdbx_strand_id
1 'polypeptide(L)'
;MTVGGKEKHIVVILSSNLVCDNVANDYLVRLSKGRNTSFVLVASKPKQLLSLYPVLSQGKFDHLVVNGDSRYLVYDAVNYCRRLSSGLVHIYYINRNEELTSFYSCEAFGGSIKGQNSVSVEVDKLKLLSESVLLSFERLKAALEGKLIPKLKLDTDDQCSAFTTQNCIRRLGNLETLKQSSLALGEYQANQYSNWCILDDVSVPQLSSDKLSIRWPYYSDTGNQDCMLFDLQPVAEHPLVYASSCFDVNSLPRIRLPRFIMVGRKVPKLNFNQLKNKPPAIFVMSSYNKEQYILAAIWSVLMQTYENVRVEVVDDNSSDNSIGQIKLLLSLLPSLAKYVGFHQCTDNKGTYAIRNQVIAALEPNSIYYVNDADDISSAQRAKLQATLLSVPDVKANIGNIVRVDSNYRLLCFDDHIEHYGSASLCSTKSVHEDIGYYQSLKRGADTEFINRITRAWGANAFYWFHYPLLFQTFGKSNLTEDIYQLINNQLLENIVPRKLLKECFDKFHEQTTVEQMATLTPSNRCLLPSHYKELTDEFFVDKQRVEWADLLEVQFELTPIDLLKSKKEQGFAYIAGGNAESDFVLESGLEESQHDYIFLSNFFDPKKIIPKTDVHPHVYFESRGNLGISFVLVYQDAKGEQISHQFFWANHKMPVKMPAACESIKLGFRLQGAGSVEVKRICFTTLQKPE
;
A
#
# COMPACT_ATOMS: atom_id res chain seq x y z
N MET A 1 -3.62 27.14 -24.52
CA MET A 1 -2.17 27.42 -24.30
C MET A 1 -1.73 26.69 -23.04
N THR A 2 -0.47 26.28 -22.95
CA THR A 2 0.15 25.70 -21.74
C THR A 2 0.29 26.80 -20.69
N VAL A 3 -0.26 26.60 -19.50
CA VAL A 3 0.08 27.40 -18.32
C VAL A 3 0.68 26.41 -17.33
N GLY A 4 1.99 26.54 -17.05
CA GLY A 4 2.63 25.86 -15.92
C GLY A 4 3.13 24.41 -16.09
N GLY A 5 3.19 23.84 -17.29
CA GLY A 5 3.83 22.52 -17.50
C GLY A 5 3.09 21.29 -16.94
N LYS A 6 1.83 21.42 -16.50
CA LYS A 6 0.97 20.29 -16.10
C LYS A 6 0.42 19.54 -17.33
N GLU A 7 0.27 18.22 -17.22
CA GLU A 7 -0.41 17.39 -18.23
C GLU A 7 -1.83 17.89 -18.50
N LYS A 8 -2.27 17.84 -19.75
CA LYS A 8 -3.64 18.16 -20.15
C LYS A 8 -4.43 16.88 -20.30
N HIS A 9 -5.58 16.81 -19.65
CA HIS A 9 -6.53 15.72 -19.82
C HIS A 9 -7.70 16.18 -20.69
N ILE A 10 -7.92 15.48 -21.80
CA ILE A 10 -9.14 15.59 -22.59
C ILE A 10 -10.08 14.47 -22.15
N VAL A 11 -11.20 14.84 -21.57
CA VAL A 11 -12.25 13.94 -21.12
C VAL A 11 -13.38 13.96 -22.14
N VAL A 12 -13.74 12.80 -22.66
CA VAL A 12 -14.88 12.61 -23.56
C VAL A 12 -15.94 11.83 -22.81
N ILE A 13 -17.11 12.42 -22.60
CA ILE A 13 -18.27 11.83 -21.93
C ILE A 13 -19.30 11.41 -22.97
N LEU A 14 -19.60 10.11 -23.00
CA LEU A 14 -20.62 9.48 -23.81
C LEU A 14 -21.82 9.11 -22.92
N SER A 15 -22.96 9.76 -23.11
CA SER A 15 -24.16 9.47 -22.30
C SER A 15 -25.29 8.75 -23.05
N SER A 16 -25.30 8.75 -24.38
CA SER A 16 -26.39 8.20 -25.22
C SER A 16 -26.00 6.88 -25.91
N ASN A 17 -26.98 6.11 -26.41
CA ASN A 17 -26.77 4.91 -27.24
C ASN A 17 -26.14 5.24 -28.61
N LEU A 18 -25.00 5.94 -28.65
CA LEU A 18 -24.19 6.01 -29.87
C LEU A 18 -23.76 4.58 -30.20
N VAL A 19 -24.41 4.00 -31.21
CA VAL A 19 -23.79 2.94 -32.00
C VAL A 19 -22.76 3.71 -32.81
N CYS A 20 -21.50 3.70 -32.35
CA CYS A 20 -20.45 4.41 -33.08
C CYS A 20 -20.34 3.78 -34.46
N ASP A 21 -20.85 4.50 -35.46
CA ASP A 21 -20.60 4.19 -36.85
C ASP A 21 -19.12 4.50 -37.18
N ASN A 22 -18.75 4.29 -38.45
CA ASN A 22 -17.38 4.54 -38.87
C ASN A 22 -16.94 6.01 -38.69
N VAL A 23 -17.88 6.97 -38.64
CA VAL A 23 -17.60 8.40 -38.53
C VAL A 23 -17.24 8.79 -37.10
N ALA A 24 -18.03 8.36 -36.11
CA ALA A 24 -17.72 8.60 -34.70
C ALA A 24 -16.39 7.93 -34.28
N ASN A 25 -16.15 6.71 -34.78
CA ASN A 25 -14.89 6.00 -34.54
C ASN A 25 -13.70 6.73 -35.15
N ASP A 26 -13.78 7.16 -36.40
CA ASP A 26 -12.70 7.90 -37.06
C ASP A 26 -12.43 9.24 -36.36
N TYR A 27 -13.48 9.92 -35.88
CA TYR A 27 -13.34 11.15 -35.11
C TYR A 27 -12.59 10.94 -33.78
N LEU A 28 -12.98 9.94 -32.98
CA LEU A 28 -12.28 9.60 -31.72
C LEU A 28 -10.83 9.18 -31.98
N VAL A 29 -10.58 8.42 -33.05
CA VAL A 29 -9.22 8.06 -33.49
C VAL A 29 -8.41 9.30 -33.85
N ARG A 30 -8.97 10.24 -34.63
CA ARG A 30 -8.30 11.51 -34.98
C ARG A 30 -8.00 12.36 -33.77
N LEU A 31 -8.93 12.50 -32.83
CA LEU A 31 -8.72 13.20 -31.57
C LEU A 31 -7.55 12.60 -30.80
N SER A 32 -7.53 11.27 -30.63
CA SER A 32 -6.47 10.57 -29.89
C SER A 32 -5.08 10.73 -30.52
N LYS A 33 -4.97 11.07 -31.81
CA LYS A 33 -3.66 11.21 -32.48
C LYS A 33 -2.87 12.47 -32.10
N GLY A 34 -3.46 13.41 -31.34
CA GLY A 34 -2.76 14.59 -30.81
C GLY A 34 -1.47 14.28 -30.03
N ARG A 35 -0.54 15.26 -29.93
CA ARG A 35 0.71 15.14 -29.16
C ARG A 35 0.54 15.76 -27.77
N ASN A 36 1.09 15.13 -26.72
CA ASN A 36 1.15 15.60 -25.33
C ASN A 36 -0.22 15.87 -24.67
N THR A 37 -1.17 14.94 -24.78
CA THR A 37 -2.48 15.06 -24.14
C THR A 37 -3.00 13.69 -23.78
N SER A 38 -3.45 13.53 -22.53
CA SER A 38 -4.00 12.27 -22.04
C SER A 38 -5.50 12.22 -22.31
N PHE A 39 -5.99 11.11 -22.88
CA PHE A 39 -7.41 10.96 -23.21
C PHE A 39 -8.13 10.07 -22.21
N VAL A 40 -9.25 10.58 -21.70
CA VAL A 40 -10.14 9.90 -20.76
C VAL A 40 -11.48 9.70 -21.44
N LEU A 41 -11.91 8.45 -21.60
CA LEU A 41 -13.24 8.14 -22.09
C LEU A 41 -14.14 7.78 -20.91
N VAL A 42 -15.35 8.36 -20.85
CA VAL A 42 -16.35 8.03 -19.83
C VAL A 42 -17.65 7.64 -20.52
N ALA A 43 -18.19 6.46 -20.19
CA ALA A 43 -19.37 5.90 -20.83
C ALA A 43 -20.46 5.53 -19.81
N SER A 44 -21.72 5.74 -20.18
CA SER A 44 -22.88 5.33 -19.36
C SER A 44 -23.21 3.85 -19.48
N LYS A 45 -23.00 3.24 -20.65
CA LYS A 45 -23.47 1.88 -20.91
C LYS A 45 -22.34 0.98 -21.40
N PRO A 46 -22.16 -0.21 -20.79
CA PRO A 46 -21.17 -1.18 -21.26
C PRO A 46 -21.34 -1.53 -22.75
N LYS A 47 -22.56 -1.66 -23.28
CA LYS A 47 -22.79 -1.97 -24.71
C LYS A 47 -22.12 -1.00 -25.70
N GLN A 48 -21.98 0.28 -25.36
CA GLN A 48 -21.30 1.27 -26.21
C GLN A 48 -19.82 0.92 -26.43
N LEU A 49 -19.22 0.23 -25.45
CA LEU A 49 -17.79 -0.08 -25.47
C LEU A 49 -17.46 -1.26 -26.37
N LEU A 50 -18.43 -2.15 -26.66
CA LEU A 50 -18.25 -3.25 -27.62
C LEU A 50 -17.84 -2.70 -29.00
N SER A 51 -18.51 -1.64 -29.47
CA SER A 51 -18.17 -1.00 -30.75
C SER A 51 -16.91 -0.14 -30.68
N LEU A 52 -16.54 0.35 -29.49
CA LEU A 52 -15.37 1.21 -29.28
C LEU A 52 -14.09 0.41 -28.97
N TYR A 53 -14.18 -0.89 -28.68
CA TYR A 53 -13.02 -1.68 -28.31
C TYR A 53 -11.87 -1.65 -29.32
N PRO A 54 -12.09 -1.74 -30.66
CA PRO A 54 -11.00 -1.61 -31.63
C PRO A 54 -10.28 -0.26 -31.54
N VAL A 55 -11.03 0.81 -31.25
CA VAL A 55 -10.48 2.16 -31.04
C VAL A 55 -9.73 2.24 -29.72
N LEU A 56 -10.20 1.58 -28.66
CA LEU A 56 -9.54 1.54 -27.35
C LEU A 56 -8.25 0.71 -27.38
N SER A 57 -8.21 -0.39 -28.13
CA SER A 57 -7.04 -1.26 -28.23
C SER A 57 -5.97 -0.73 -29.18
N GLN A 58 -6.33 0.14 -30.14
CA GLN A 58 -5.39 0.72 -31.11
C GLN A 58 -5.11 2.22 -30.88
N GLY A 59 -5.98 2.92 -30.16
CA GLY A 59 -5.96 4.37 -29.99
C GLY A 59 -5.15 4.84 -28.78
N LYS A 60 -4.84 6.14 -28.72
CA LYS A 60 -4.15 6.77 -27.57
C LYS A 60 -5.14 7.15 -26.46
N PHE A 61 -5.94 6.21 -25.98
CA PHE A 61 -6.69 6.42 -24.74
C PHE A 61 -5.85 5.96 -23.56
N ASP A 62 -5.69 6.81 -22.57
CA ASP A 62 -4.93 6.50 -21.37
C ASP A 62 -5.86 5.97 -20.27
N HIS A 63 -7.12 6.40 -20.30
CA HIS A 63 -8.11 6.08 -19.29
C HIS A 63 -9.50 5.82 -19.88
N LEU A 64 -10.22 4.90 -19.25
CA LEU A 64 -11.61 4.58 -19.50
C LEU A 64 -12.37 4.48 -18.17
N VAL A 65 -13.61 4.95 -18.15
CA VAL A 65 -14.57 4.77 -17.05
C VAL A 65 -15.93 4.38 -17.59
N VAL A 66 -16.59 3.47 -16.89
CA VAL A 66 -17.92 2.98 -17.27
C VAL A 66 -18.81 2.92 -16.04
N ASN A 67 -19.82 3.79 -16.00
CA ASN A 67 -20.71 3.91 -14.83
C ASN A 67 -21.72 2.76 -14.75
N GLY A 68 -22.24 2.31 -15.89
CA GLY A 68 -23.35 1.35 -15.91
C GLY A 68 -24.72 1.96 -15.58
N ASP A 69 -24.76 3.15 -14.96
CA ASP A 69 -25.96 3.94 -14.68
C ASP A 69 -25.82 5.39 -15.20
N SER A 70 -26.74 5.83 -16.07
CA SER A 70 -26.72 7.19 -16.62
C SER A 70 -27.02 8.26 -15.57
N ARG A 71 -27.72 7.92 -14.49
CA ARG A 71 -28.11 8.84 -13.42
C ARG A 71 -26.90 9.32 -12.62
N TYR A 72 -25.90 8.45 -12.45
CA TYR A 72 -24.70 8.75 -11.68
C TYR A 72 -23.47 9.04 -12.54
N LEU A 73 -23.60 8.89 -13.87
CA LEU A 73 -22.51 9.06 -14.84
C LEU A 73 -21.65 10.29 -14.57
N VAL A 74 -22.30 11.44 -14.46
CA VAL A 74 -21.65 12.73 -14.24
C VAL A 74 -20.89 12.77 -12.92
N TYR A 75 -21.50 12.29 -11.84
CA TYR A 75 -20.89 12.28 -10.52
C TYR A 75 -19.64 11.40 -10.47
N ASP A 76 -19.72 10.18 -11.00
CA ASP A 76 -18.57 9.27 -11.01
C ASP A 76 -17.49 9.72 -12.00
N ALA A 77 -17.89 10.33 -13.13
CA ALA A 77 -16.96 10.95 -14.07
C ALA A 77 -16.12 12.04 -13.39
N VAL A 78 -16.78 12.95 -12.66
CA VAL A 78 -16.11 14.02 -11.92
C VAL A 78 -15.17 13.45 -10.85
N ASN A 79 -15.63 12.47 -10.07
CA ASN A 79 -14.77 11.85 -9.05
C ASN A 79 -13.58 11.11 -9.68
N TYR A 80 -13.77 10.41 -10.79
CA TYR A 80 -12.66 9.80 -11.51
C TYR A 80 -11.68 10.84 -12.05
N CYS A 81 -12.17 11.93 -12.65
CA CYS A 81 -11.31 13.01 -13.15
C CYS A 81 -10.50 13.67 -12.04
N ARG A 82 -11.08 13.84 -10.83
CA ARG A 82 -10.34 14.30 -9.66
C ARG A 82 -9.13 13.41 -9.36
N ARG A 83 -9.27 12.08 -9.47
CA ARG A 83 -8.14 11.13 -9.29
C ARG A 83 -7.00 11.37 -10.26
N LEU A 84 -7.33 11.68 -11.51
CA LEU A 84 -6.34 11.81 -12.58
C LEU A 84 -5.58 13.13 -12.53
N SER A 85 -6.25 14.23 -12.17
CA SER A 85 -5.61 15.54 -12.19
C SER A 85 -6.24 16.52 -11.21
N SER A 86 -5.38 17.30 -10.54
CA SER A 86 -5.76 18.51 -9.79
C SER A 86 -5.86 19.78 -10.66
N GLY A 87 -5.78 19.65 -12.00
CA GLY A 87 -5.62 20.77 -12.94
C GLY A 87 -6.76 20.98 -13.95
N LEU A 88 -6.41 21.50 -15.13
CA LEU A 88 -7.32 21.86 -16.22
C LEU A 88 -7.82 20.60 -16.96
N VAL A 89 -9.13 20.40 -16.99
CA VAL A 89 -9.79 19.29 -17.67
C VAL A 89 -10.67 19.84 -18.80
N HIS A 90 -10.50 19.31 -20.01
CA HIS A 90 -11.35 19.64 -21.15
C HIS A 90 -12.44 18.58 -21.29
N ILE A 91 -13.71 18.95 -21.11
CA ILE A 91 -14.82 17.99 -21.16
C ILE A 91 -15.55 18.15 -22.49
N TYR A 92 -15.63 17.06 -23.24
CA TYR A 92 -16.42 16.94 -24.46
C TYR A 92 -17.62 16.05 -24.18
N TYR A 93 -18.81 16.51 -24.56
CA TYR A 93 -20.05 15.77 -24.38
C TYR A 93 -20.65 15.42 -25.74
N ILE A 94 -21.04 14.15 -25.91
CA ILE A 94 -21.65 13.64 -27.14
C ILE A 94 -23.03 13.05 -26.81
N ASN A 95 -24.09 13.54 -27.46
CA ASN A 95 -25.49 13.13 -27.24
C ASN A 95 -26.07 12.35 -28.45
N ARG A 96 -27.36 11.98 -28.39
CA ARG A 96 -28.05 11.20 -29.46
C ARG A 96 -28.05 11.88 -30.84
N ASN A 97 -27.86 13.19 -30.92
CA ASN A 97 -27.86 13.96 -32.17
C ASN A 97 -26.45 14.19 -32.73
N GLU A 98 -25.42 13.55 -32.17
CA GLU A 98 -24.01 13.73 -32.56
C GLU A 98 -23.47 15.17 -32.42
N GLU A 99 -24.22 16.06 -31.75
CA GLU A 99 -23.79 17.44 -31.52
C GLU A 99 -22.67 17.49 -30.48
N LEU A 100 -21.44 17.69 -30.95
CA LEU A 100 -20.28 17.91 -30.10
C LEU A 100 -20.42 19.28 -29.41
N THR A 101 -20.68 19.26 -28.10
CA THR A 101 -20.56 20.47 -27.29
C THR A 101 -19.25 20.43 -26.50
N SER A 102 -18.37 21.38 -26.76
CA SER A 102 -17.10 21.54 -26.03
C SER A 102 -17.33 22.36 -24.76
N PHE A 103 -16.94 21.82 -23.61
CA PHE A 103 -16.93 22.51 -22.33
C PHE A 103 -15.50 22.74 -21.84
N TYR A 104 -15.25 23.93 -21.35
CA TYR A 104 -14.03 24.26 -20.62
C TYR A 104 -14.33 24.10 -19.12
N SER A 105 -13.66 23.18 -18.44
CA SER A 105 -13.73 23.10 -16.97
C SER A 105 -12.46 23.71 -16.39
N CYS A 106 -12.68 24.71 -15.53
CA CYS A 106 -11.69 25.57 -14.87
C CYS A 106 -11.09 24.93 -13.60
N GLU A 107 -9.90 25.44 -13.23
CA GLU A 107 -9.12 25.12 -12.03
C GLU A 107 -9.94 25.12 -10.73
N ALA A 108 -9.81 24.03 -9.96
CA ALA A 108 -10.00 24.09 -8.52
C ALA A 108 -8.90 25.00 -7.93
N PHE A 109 -9.25 25.84 -6.95
CA PHE A 109 -8.49 26.95 -6.33
C PHE A 109 -8.45 28.25 -7.15
N GLY A 110 -9.22 29.28 -6.80
CA GLY A 110 -8.73 30.27 -5.84
C GLY A 110 -8.03 31.49 -6.48
N GLY A 111 -7.81 31.52 -7.80
CA GLY A 111 -7.21 32.67 -8.49
C GLY A 111 -7.95 33.06 -9.78
N SER A 112 -8.02 34.36 -10.07
CA SER A 112 -8.63 34.89 -11.30
C SER A 112 -7.71 34.64 -12.51
N ILE A 113 -8.21 33.96 -13.54
CA ILE A 113 -7.52 33.87 -14.83
C ILE A 113 -7.83 35.13 -15.64
N LYS A 114 -6.85 36.03 -15.80
CA LYS A 114 -6.91 37.11 -16.78
C LYS A 114 -6.41 36.60 -18.13
N GLY A 115 -7.34 36.32 -19.04
CA GLY A 115 -7.06 36.13 -20.46
C GLY A 115 -7.66 37.29 -21.25
N GLN A 116 -6.92 37.81 -22.23
CA GLN A 116 -7.37 38.91 -23.09
C GLN A 116 -8.79 38.64 -23.63
N ASN A 117 -9.73 39.52 -23.26
CA ASN A 117 -11.19 39.46 -23.43
C ASN A 117 -12.03 38.66 -22.40
N SER A 118 -11.62 38.61 -21.12
CA SER A 118 -12.43 37.98 -20.05
C SER A 118 -13.33 38.95 -19.28
N VAL A 119 -14.65 38.73 -19.34
CA VAL A 119 -15.60 39.18 -18.29
C VAL A 119 -15.30 38.35 -17.04
N SER A 120 -14.96 38.99 -15.93
CA SER A 120 -14.82 38.34 -14.63
C SER A 120 -16.21 37.99 -14.10
N VAL A 121 -16.55 36.71 -14.03
CA VAL A 121 -17.76 36.24 -13.35
C VAL A 121 -17.33 35.54 -12.07
N GLU A 122 -17.71 36.11 -10.93
CA GLU A 122 -17.58 35.50 -9.63
C GLU A 122 -18.76 34.53 -9.47
N VAL A 123 -18.48 33.22 -9.41
CA VAL A 123 -19.55 32.22 -9.32
C VAL A 123 -19.32 31.24 -8.18
N ASP A 124 -20.40 31.00 -7.44
CA ASP A 124 -20.47 30.12 -6.28
C ASP A 124 -20.15 28.66 -6.67
N LYS A 125 -18.98 28.19 -6.20
CA LYS A 125 -18.28 26.99 -6.70
C LYS A 125 -19.03 25.68 -6.47
N LEU A 126 -19.83 25.59 -5.42
CA LEU A 126 -20.56 24.36 -5.07
C LEU A 126 -21.84 24.20 -5.89
N LYS A 127 -22.51 25.32 -6.18
CA LYS A 127 -23.74 25.35 -6.98
C LYS A 127 -23.44 25.11 -8.46
N LEU A 128 -22.30 25.63 -8.94
CA LEU A 128 -21.85 25.37 -10.30
C LEU A 128 -21.51 23.89 -10.51
N LEU A 129 -20.75 23.22 -9.66
CA LEU A 129 -20.37 21.82 -9.89
C LEU A 129 -21.57 20.85 -9.97
N SER A 130 -22.66 21.12 -9.24
CA SER A 130 -23.89 20.35 -9.35
C SER A 130 -24.72 20.66 -10.60
N GLU A 131 -24.63 21.89 -11.14
CA GLU A 131 -25.46 22.36 -12.26
C GLU A 131 -24.70 22.43 -13.61
N SER A 132 -23.37 22.60 -13.61
CA SER A 132 -22.52 22.96 -14.76
C SER A 132 -22.05 21.78 -15.60
N VAL A 133 -22.00 20.57 -15.05
CA VAL A 133 -21.68 19.38 -15.86
C VAL A 133 -22.86 18.98 -16.77
N LEU A 134 -24.00 19.67 -16.63
CA LEU A 134 -25.25 19.44 -17.36
C LEU A 134 -25.67 20.60 -18.28
N LEU A 135 -24.86 21.65 -18.41
CA LEU A 135 -25.24 22.77 -19.27
C LEU A 135 -24.86 22.46 -20.70
N SER A 136 -25.81 22.28 -21.63
CA SER A 136 -25.53 22.50 -23.05
C SER A 136 -25.08 23.97 -23.29
N PHE A 137 -24.32 24.25 -24.34
CA PHE A 137 -23.79 25.59 -24.64
C PHE A 137 -24.89 26.68 -24.67
N GLU A 138 -26.06 26.35 -25.21
CA GLU A 138 -27.24 27.22 -25.22
C GLU A 138 -27.80 27.51 -23.82
N ARG A 139 -27.61 26.60 -22.86
CA ARG A 139 -28.03 26.80 -21.46
C ARG A 139 -27.02 27.62 -20.67
N LEU A 140 -25.72 27.51 -20.99
CA LEU A 140 -24.69 28.42 -20.44
C LEU A 140 -24.95 29.84 -20.91
N LYS A 141 -25.25 30.00 -22.20
CA LYS A 141 -25.66 31.27 -22.78
C LYS A 141 -26.96 31.79 -22.13
N ALA A 142 -28.00 30.96 -21.99
CA ALA A 142 -29.26 31.37 -21.34
C ALA A 142 -29.11 31.73 -19.86
N ALA A 143 -28.26 31.02 -19.10
CA ALA A 143 -27.95 31.31 -17.71
C ALA A 143 -27.16 32.63 -17.57
N LEU A 144 -26.19 32.87 -18.46
CA LEU A 144 -25.46 34.14 -18.55
C LEU A 144 -26.36 35.30 -19.00
N GLU A 145 -27.42 35.02 -19.75
CA GLU A 145 -28.44 35.99 -20.19
C GLU A 145 -29.62 36.13 -19.19
N GLY A 146 -29.57 35.49 -18.01
CA GLY A 146 -30.60 35.63 -16.97
C GLY A 146 -31.96 34.97 -17.28
N LYS A 147 -32.01 33.98 -18.18
CA LYS A 147 -33.23 33.27 -18.56
C LYS A 147 -33.45 32.01 -17.71
N LEU A 148 -34.71 31.73 -17.37
CA LEU A 148 -35.13 30.55 -16.60
C LEU A 148 -34.79 29.24 -17.35
N ILE A 149 -34.04 28.36 -16.68
CA ILE A 149 -33.52 27.10 -17.24
C ILE A 149 -34.56 25.99 -17.12
N PRO A 150 -34.97 25.31 -18.21
CA PRO A 150 -35.79 24.10 -18.12
C PRO A 150 -34.97 22.92 -17.59
N LYS A 151 -35.49 22.14 -16.63
CA LYS A 151 -34.87 20.91 -16.12
C LYS A 151 -34.44 19.98 -17.27
N LEU A 152 -33.22 19.45 -17.21
CA LEU A 152 -32.78 18.40 -18.12
C LEU A 152 -33.55 17.13 -17.77
N LYS A 153 -34.39 16.63 -18.69
CA LYS A 153 -34.85 15.23 -18.63
C LYS A 153 -33.64 14.39 -19.02
N LEU A 154 -32.93 13.83 -18.04
CA LEU A 154 -32.07 12.68 -18.31
C LEU A 154 -32.95 11.62 -18.98
N ASP A 155 -32.45 10.98 -20.03
CA ASP A 155 -33.06 9.79 -20.60
C ASP A 155 -33.26 8.78 -19.45
N THR A 156 -34.51 8.66 -18.98
CA THR A 156 -34.93 7.71 -17.96
C THR A 156 -35.10 6.31 -18.55
N ASP A 157 -34.34 5.97 -19.60
CA ASP A 157 -34.27 4.58 -20.04
C ASP A 157 -33.57 3.82 -18.90
N ASP A 158 -34.38 3.26 -18.00
CA ASP A 158 -34.11 2.60 -16.70
C ASP A 158 -33.14 1.40 -16.74
N GLN A 159 -32.36 1.25 -17.81
CA GLN A 159 -31.42 0.14 -17.96
C GLN A 159 -30.13 0.39 -17.17
N CYS A 160 -30.12 -0.07 -15.93
CA CYS A 160 -28.94 -0.09 -15.08
C CYS A 160 -28.09 -1.33 -15.35
N SER A 161 -26.77 -1.18 -15.29
CA SER A 161 -25.80 -2.27 -15.43
C SER A 161 -25.02 -2.46 -14.14
N ALA A 162 -24.84 -3.71 -13.73
CA ALA A 162 -23.93 -4.07 -12.63
C ALA A 162 -22.63 -4.66 -13.17
N PHE A 163 -21.58 -4.61 -12.35
CA PHE A 163 -20.27 -5.15 -12.67
C PHE A 163 -19.93 -6.29 -11.74
N THR A 164 -19.37 -7.37 -12.29
CA THR A 164 -18.85 -8.50 -11.53
C THR A 164 -17.65 -9.12 -12.23
N THR A 165 -17.05 -10.14 -11.63
CA THR A 165 -15.98 -10.91 -12.26
C THR A 165 -16.41 -12.34 -12.52
N GLN A 166 -15.83 -12.95 -13.54
CA GLN A 166 -16.15 -14.33 -13.90
C GLN A 166 -15.84 -15.29 -12.73
N ASN A 167 -14.82 -15.00 -11.93
CA ASN A 167 -14.48 -15.79 -10.76
C ASN A 167 -15.45 -15.57 -9.60
N CYS A 168 -15.99 -14.36 -9.38
CA CYS A 168 -17.09 -14.17 -8.43
C CYS A 168 -18.31 -15.04 -8.80
N ILE A 169 -18.71 -15.04 -10.08
CA ILE A 169 -19.78 -15.90 -10.58
C ILE A 169 -19.49 -17.39 -10.33
N ARG A 170 -18.27 -17.86 -10.60
CA ARG A 170 -17.87 -19.26 -10.33
C ARG A 170 -17.90 -19.58 -8.83
N ARG A 171 -17.54 -18.63 -7.96
CA ARG A 171 -17.61 -18.80 -6.50
C ARG A 171 -19.04 -18.99 -6.03
N LEU A 172 -19.97 -18.20 -6.58
CA LEU A 172 -21.39 -18.29 -6.32
C LEU A 172 -22.04 -19.52 -6.97
N GLY A 173 -21.42 -20.07 -8.01
CA GLY A 173 -21.88 -21.19 -8.82
C GLY A 173 -22.36 -20.74 -10.19
N ASN A 174 -23.21 -19.70 -10.24
CA ASN A 174 -23.66 -19.06 -11.46
C ASN A 174 -24.17 -17.63 -11.18
N LEU A 175 -24.48 -16.88 -12.25
CA LEU A 175 -24.96 -15.51 -12.16
C LEU A 175 -26.39 -15.43 -11.61
N GLU A 176 -27.22 -16.45 -11.84
CA GLU A 176 -28.60 -16.48 -11.33
C GLU A 176 -28.64 -16.54 -9.80
N THR A 177 -27.70 -17.22 -9.16
CA THR A 177 -27.54 -17.19 -7.69
C THR A 177 -27.32 -15.76 -7.18
N LEU A 178 -26.53 -14.95 -7.89
CA LEU A 178 -26.34 -13.54 -7.54
C LEU A 178 -27.63 -12.74 -7.76
N LYS A 179 -28.28 -12.89 -8.92
CA LYS A 179 -29.53 -12.18 -9.22
C LYS A 179 -30.65 -12.52 -8.23
N GLN A 180 -30.77 -13.78 -7.84
CA GLN A 180 -31.78 -14.29 -6.89
C GLN A 180 -31.42 -14.02 -5.43
N SER A 181 -30.20 -13.57 -5.15
CA SER A 181 -29.81 -13.19 -3.79
C SER A 181 -30.57 -11.94 -3.34
N SER A 182 -30.74 -11.79 -2.03
CA SER A 182 -31.29 -10.57 -1.41
C SER A 182 -30.22 -9.48 -1.22
N LEU A 183 -29.14 -9.53 -2.00
CA LEU A 183 -28.08 -8.53 -1.99
C LEU A 183 -28.52 -7.27 -2.75
N ALA A 184 -28.25 -6.11 -2.15
CA ALA A 184 -28.20 -4.86 -2.89
C ALA A 184 -26.76 -4.50 -3.24
N LEU A 185 -26.55 -4.11 -4.48
CA LEU A 185 -25.31 -3.52 -4.99
C LEU A 185 -25.61 -2.04 -5.22
N GLY A 186 -25.08 -1.17 -4.37
CA GLY A 186 -25.48 0.22 -4.27
C GLY A 186 -26.98 0.36 -4.03
N GLU A 187 -27.63 1.04 -4.95
CA GLU A 187 -29.02 1.49 -4.82
C GLU A 187 -30.06 0.45 -5.29
N TYR A 188 -29.62 -0.68 -5.85
CA TYR A 188 -30.49 -1.67 -6.47
C TYR A 188 -30.23 -3.08 -5.96
N GLN A 189 -31.28 -3.88 -5.87
CA GLN A 189 -31.17 -5.33 -5.71
C GLN A 189 -30.54 -5.95 -6.96
N ALA A 190 -29.82 -7.06 -6.77
CA ALA A 190 -29.13 -7.73 -7.86
C ALA A 190 -30.05 -8.13 -9.05
N ASN A 191 -31.30 -8.51 -8.79
CA ASN A 191 -32.30 -8.83 -9.82
C ASN A 191 -32.83 -7.61 -10.61
N GLN A 192 -32.63 -6.39 -10.13
CA GLN A 192 -33.14 -5.17 -10.79
C GLN A 192 -32.21 -4.68 -11.92
N TYR A 193 -30.98 -5.18 -11.97
CA TYR A 193 -30.03 -4.81 -13.02
C TYR A 193 -30.39 -5.43 -14.37
N SER A 194 -30.51 -4.58 -15.39
CA SER A 194 -30.88 -4.98 -16.75
C SER A 194 -29.75 -5.63 -17.53
N ASN A 195 -28.49 -5.29 -17.21
CA ASN A 195 -27.32 -5.89 -17.85
C ASN A 195 -26.21 -6.17 -16.83
N TRP A 196 -25.37 -7.16 -17.12
CA TRP A 196 -24.21 -7.50 -16.29
C TRP A 196 -22.91 -7.44 -17.10
N CYS A 197 -21.96 -6.63 -16.65
CA CYS A 197 -20.62 -6.56 -17.21
C CYS A 197 -19.69 -7.46 -16.39
N ILE A 198 -19.10 -8.47 -17.04
CA ILE A 198 -18.31 -9.52 -16.41
C ILE A 198 -16.85 -9.38 -16.82
N LEU A 199 -15.98 -9.05 -15.88
CA LEU A 199 -14.53 -9.03 -16.10
C LEU A 199 -13.99 -10.47 -16.14
N ASP A 200 -13.34 -10.85 -17.24
CA ASP A 200 -12.96 -12.23 -17.58
C ASP A 200 -11.67 -12.30 -18.43
N ASP A 201 -11.15 -13.51 -18.66
CA ASP A 201 -9.97 -13.81 -19.49
C ASP A 201 -10.34 -14.02 -20.97
N VAL A 202 -11.15 -13.13 -21.52
CA VAL A 202 -11.48 -13.12 -22.95
C VAL A 202 -10.49 -12.22 -23.71
N SER A 203 -10.32 -12.42 -25.02
CA SER A 203 -9.41 -11.60 -25.84
C SER A 203 -10.01 -10.25 -26.23
N VAL A 204 -11.32 -10.20 -26.40
CA VAL A 204 -12.10 -9.01 -26.78
C VAL A 204 -13.45 -9.04 -26.05
N PRO A 205 -14.10 -7.88 -25.85
CA PRO A 205 -15.42 -7.86 -25.28
C PRO A 205 -16.42 -8.58 -26.17
N GLN A 206 -17.30 -9.39 -25.58
CA GLN A 206 -18.31 -10.16 -26.33
C GLN A 206 -19.57 -10.39 -25.52
N LEU A 207 -20.71 -10.52 -26.20
CA LEU A 207 -21.95 -10.97 -25.57
C LEU A 207 -21.75 -12.39 -25.03
N SER A 208 -22.18 -12.61 -23.80
CA SER A 208 -22.16 -13.94 -23.21
C SER A 208 -23.32 -14.81 -23.74
N SER A 209 -23.37 -16.07 -23.32
CA SER A 209 -24.51 -16.95 -23.59
C SER A 209 -25.83 -16.37 -23.07
N ASP A 210 -25.81 -15.65 -21.95
CA ASP A 210 -26.91 -14.79 -21.52
C ASP A 210 -26.79 -13.45 -22.30
N LYS A 211 -27.77 -13.15 -23.16
CA LYS A 211 -27.79 -11.94 -23.99
C LYS A 211 -27.81 -10.64 -23.16
N LEU A 212 -28.03 -10.74 -21.85
CA LEU A 212 -28.01 -9.63 -20.90
C LEU A 212 -26.63 -9.40 -20.26
N SER A 213 -25.65 -10.28 -20.49
CA SER A 213 -24.28 -10.06 -20.00
C SER A 213 -23.23 -9.91 -21.09
N ILE A 214 -22.26 -9.05 -20.81
CA ILE A 214 -21.11 -8.78 -21.67
C ILE A 214 -19.85 -9.15 -20.91
N ARG A 215 -19.00 -9.95 -21.54
CA ARG A 215 -17.67 -10.31 -21.01
C ARG A 215 -16.66 -9.28 -21.46
N TRP A 216 -15.76 -8.88 -20.57
CA TRP A 216 -14.67 -7.94 -20.83
C TRP A 216 -13.32 -8.56 -20.52
N PRO A 217 -12.29 -8.37 -21.36
CA PRO A 217 -10.92 -8.71 -20.99
C PRO A 217 -10.52 -7.95 -19.74
N TYR A 218 -9.83 -8.59 -18.79
CA TYR A 218 -9.13 -7.84 -17.74
C TYR A 218 -7.89 -7.11 -18.24
N TYR A 219 -7.33 -7.53 -19.38
CA TYR A 219 -6.22 -6.84 -20.02
C TYR A 219 -6.32 -6.96 -21.54
N SER A 220 -5.90 -5.94 -22.25
CA SER A 220 -5.73 -6.02 -23.70
C SER A 220 -4.39 -5.48 -24.14
N ASP A 221 -3.73 -6.21 -25.05
CA ASP A 221 -2.51 -5.75 -25.70
C ASP A 221 -2.84 -4.56 -26.60
N THR A 222 -2.10 -3.46 -26.48
CA THR A 222 -2.26 -2.30 -27.35
C THR A 222 -1.33 -2.33 -28.57
N GLY A 223 -0.56 -3.41 -28.75
CA GLY A 223 0.42 -3.58 -29.82
C GLY A 223 1.74 -2.84 -29.58
N ASN A 224 1.88 -2.13 -28.46
CA ASN A 224 3.09 -1.41 -28.02
C ASN A 224 3.71 -2.08 -26.77
N GLN A 225 4.63 -1.39 -26.06
CA GLN A 225 5.13 -1.81 -24.74
C GLN A 225 4.09 -1.66 -23.60
N ASP A 226 2.84 -1.32 -23.93
CA ASP A 226 1.77 -1.03 -22.98
C ASP A 226 0.56 -1.96 -23.17
N CYS A 227 -0.22 -2.16 -22.11
CA CYS A 227 -1.53 -2.79 -22.17
C CYS A 227 -2.61 -1.88 -21.53
N MET A 228 -3.87 -2.08 -21.91
CA MET A 228 -5.00 -1.50 -21.20
C MET A 228 -5.42 -2.49 -20.11
N LEU A 229 -5.25 -2.12 -18.85
CA LEU A 229 -5.65 -2.91 -17.68
C LEU A 229 -7.05 -2.47 -17.25
N PHE A 230 -7.99 -3.41 -17.29
CA PHE A 230 -9.36 -3.20 -16.84
C PHE A 230 -9.56 -3.74 -15.42
N ASP A 231 -10.21 -2.95 -14.58
CA ASP A 231 -10.46 -3.26 -13.17
C ASP A 231 -11.86 -2.78 -12.74
N LEU A 232 -12.31 -3.26 -11.59
CA LEU A 232 -13.53 -2.80 -10.94
C LEU A 232 -13.17 -2.04 -9.68
N GLN A 233 -13.68 -0.81 -9.58
CA GLN A 233 -13.40 0.07 -8.44
C GLN A 233 -14.69 0.49 -7.74
N PRO A 234 -14.70 0.55 -6.40
CA PRO A 234 -15.84 1.06 -5.66
C PRO A 234 -16.02 2.55 -5.94
N VAL A 235 -17.27 3.00 -5.89
CA VAL A 235 -17.61 4.42 -6.02
C VAL A 235 -18.65 4.79 -4.98
N ALA A 236 -18.65 6.08 -4.64
CA ALA A 236 -19.50 6.58 -3.60
C ALA A 236 -20.97 6.53 -3.94
N GLU A 237 -21.82 6.13 -2.98
CA GLU A 237 -23.27 6.20 -3.12
C GLU A 237 -23.71 7.63 -3.45
N HIS A 238 -24.74 7.74 -4.30
CA HIS A 238 -25.18 9.05 -4.75
C HIS A 238 -25.95 9.77 -3.64
N PRO A 239 -25.71 11.07 -3.35
CA PRO A 239 -26.35 11.78 -2.24
C PRO A 239 -27.90 11.78 -2.29
N LEU A 240 -28.50 11.65 -3.47
CA LEU A 240 -29.96 11.66 -3.67
C LEU A 240 -30.66 10.34 -3.29
N VAL A 241 -29.92 9.31 -2.90
CA VAL A 241 -30.46 7.96 -2.59
C VAL A 241 -31.38 7.95 -1.38
N TYR A 242 -31.28 8.93 -0.48
CA TYR A 242 -32.16 9.07 0.67
C TYR A 242 -33.51 9.74 0.36
N ALA A 243 -33.70 10.32 -0.83
CA ALA A 243 -34.94 11.02 -1.20
C ALA A 243 -35.90 10.17 -2.04
N SER A 244 -35.45 9.08 -2.66
CA SER A 244 -36.28 8.20 -3.48
C SER A 244 -36.35 6.81 -2.86
N SER A 245 -37.56 6.46 -2.40
CA SER A 245 -38.01 5.17 -1.90
C SER A 245 -37.92 4.04 -2.96
N CYS A 246 -36.70 3.69 -3.40
CA CYS A 246 -36.49 2.60 -4.37
C CYS A 246 -36.67 1.20 -3.75
N PHE A 247 -36.72 1.12 -2.42
CA PHE A 247 -36.99 -0.11 -1.68
C PHE A 247 -38.35 -0.01 -1.00
N ASP A 248 -39.20 -1.02 -1.21
CA ASP A 248 -40.35 -1.23 -0.32
C ASP A 248 -39.80 -1.60 1.06
N VAL A 249 -40.26 -0.92 2.11
CA VAL A 249 -39.83 -1.06 3.50
C VAL A 249 -40.00 -2.50 4.01
N ASN A 250 -40.91 -3.26 3.39
CA ASN A 250 -41.13 -4.68 3.68
C ASN A 250 -40.17 -5.63 2.91
N SER A 251 -39.32 -5.10 2.05
CA SER A 251 -38.40 -5.83 1.14
C SER A 251 -36.96 -5.33 1.21
N LEU A 252 -36.57 -4.72 2.34
CA LEU A 252 -35.22 -4.19 2.52
C LEU A 252 -34.17 -5.30 2.29
N PRO A 253 -33.14 -5.03 1.47
CA PRO A 253 -32.08 -6.00 1.21
C PRO A 253 -31.38 -6.34 2.52
N ARG A 254 -31.14 -7.64 2.76
CA ARG A 254 -30.51 -8.13 4.00
C ARG A 254 -29.04 -7.74 4.10
N ILE A 255 -28.41 -7.48 2.96
CA ILE A 255 -27.03 -7.04 2.84
C ILE A 255 -26.94 -5.95 1.77
N ARG A 256 -26.23 -4.86 2.08
CA ARG A 256 -25.89 -3.78 1.15
C ARG A 256 -24.39 -3.78 0.91
N LEU A 257 -24.01 -3.72 -0.36
CA LEU A 257 -22.62 -3.68 -0.82
C LEU A 257 -22.44 -2.44 -1.69
N PRO A 258 -21.22 -1.89 -1.79
CA PRO A 258 -20.96 -0.75 -2.67
C PRO A 258 -21.23 -1.09 -4.14
N ARG A 259 -21.59 -0.07 -4.92
CA ARG A 259 -21.56 -0.20 -6.38
C ARG A 259 -20.13 -0.09 -6.89
N PHE A 260 -19.89 -0.72 -8.04
CA PHE A 260 -18.61 -0.69 -8.72
C PHE A 260 -18.78 -0.07 -10.10
N ILE A 261 -17.73 0.59 -10.57
CA ILE A 261 -17.56 1.00 -11.97
C ILE A 261 -16.46 0.18 -12.60
N MET A 262 -16.50 0.02 -13.92
CA MET A 262 -15.34 -0.48 -14.65
C MET A 262 -14.42 0.68 -15.00
N VAL A 263 -13.14 0.51 -14.72
CA VAL A 263 -12.09 1.43 -15.13
C VAL A 263 -11.13 0.71 -16.06
N GLY A 264 -10.62 1.40 -17.07
CA GLY A 264 -9.49 0.97 -17.89
C GLY A 264 -8.36 1.98 -17.71
N ARG A 265 -7.14 1.51 -17.48
CA ARG A 265 -5.96 2.37 -17.42
C ARG A 265 -4.84 1.76 -18.23
N LYS A 266 -4.20 2.59 -19.04
CA LYS A 266 -3.00 2.21 -19.77
C LYS A 266 -1.84 2.03 -18.79
N VAL A 267 -1.18 0.88 -18.83
CA VAL A 267 -0.06 0.52 -17.97
C VAL A 267 1.04 -0.17 -18.78
N PRO A 268 2.31 -0.18 -18.30
CA PRO A 268 3.36 -0.99 -18.91
C PRO A 268 2.95 -2.45 -18.99
N LYS A 269 3.35 -3.13 -20.07
CA LYS A 269 2.97 -4.53 -20.31
C LYS A 269 3.47 -5.44 -19.19
N LEU A 270 2.53 -6.06 -18.46
CA LEU A 270 2.81 -7.06 -17.42
C LEU A 270 2.80 -8.47 -18.02
N ASN A 271 3.77 -9.30 -17.64
CA ASN A 271 3.86 -10.68 -18.11
C ASN A 271 3.04 -11.65 -17.23
N PHE A 272 1.73 -11.65 -17.43
CA PHE A 272 0.81 -12.52 -16.67
C PHE A 272 1.03 -14.02 -16.90
N ASN A 273 1.74 -14.43 -17.97
CA ASN A 273 2.00 -15.83 -18.29
C ASN A 273 3.00 -16.51 -17.33
N GLN A 274 3.66 -15.74 -16.45
CA GLN A 274 4.60 -16.29 -15.47
C GLN A 274 3.92 -17.02 -14.30
N LEU A 275 2.62 -16.81 -14.08
CA LEU A 275 1.85 -17.43 -12.99
C LEU A 275 1.38 -18.87 -13.29
N LYS A 276 2.32 -19.77 -13.67
CA LYS A 276 1.98 -21.13 -14.14
C LYS A 276 1.16 -21.96 -13.15
N ASN A 277 1.42 -21.83 -11.85
CA ASN A 277 0.80 -22.68 -10.81
C ASN A 277 -0.35 -22.01 -10.06
N LYS A 278 -0.68 -20.75 -10.36
CA LYS A 278 -1.71 -19.95 -9.66
C LYS A 278 -1.69 -20.20 -8.13
N PRO A 279 -0.60 -19.83 -7.42
CA PRO A 279 -0.48 -20.07 -5.97
C PRO A 279 -1.70 -19.54 -5.20
N PRO A 280 -2.10 -20.17 -4.09
CA PRO A 280 -3.20 -19.67 -3.27
C PRO A 280 -2.98 -18.22 -2.85
N ALA A 281 -3.97 -17.37 -3.10
CA ALA A 281 -3.98 -15.98 -2.69
C ALA A 281 -4.88 -15.83 -1.45
N ILE A 282 -4.26 -15.62 -0.29
CA ILE A 282 -4.93 -15.57 1.01
C ILE A 282 -4.97 -14.13 1.51
N PHE A 283 -6.16 -13.54 1.55
CA PHE A 283 -6.38 -12.23 2.15
C PHE A 283 -6.52 -12.39 3.66
N VAL A 284 -5.66 -11.74 4.42
CA VAL A 284 -5.63 -11.81 5.88
C VAL A 284 -6.33 -10.58 6.44
N MET A 285 -7.41 -10.80 7.18
CA MET A 285 -8.32 -9.74 7.64
C MET A 285 -8.61 -9.88 9.13
N SER A 286 -8.04 -8.98 9.93
CA SER A 286 -8.44 -8.80 11.34
C SER A 286 -9.64 -7.88 11.41
N SER A 287 -10.68 -8.26 12.16
CA SER A 287 -11.90 -7.47 12.33
C SER A 287 -12.12 -7.11 13.80
N TYR A 288 -12.28 -5.83 14.12
CA TYR A 288 -12.69 -5.36 15.44
C TYR A 288 -13.68 -4.23 15.28
N ASN A 289 -14.95 -4.48 15.61
CA ASN A 289 -16.06 -3.53 15.49
C ASN A 289 -16.17 -2.87 14.10
N LYS A 290 -16.38 -3.70 13.06
CA LYS A 290 -16.44 -3.30 11.65
C LYS A 290 -17.76 -3.68 10.96
N GLU A 291 -18.88 -3.71 11.68
CA GLU A 291 -20.18 -4.13 11.13
C GLU A 291 -20.62 -3.38 9.86
N GLN A 292 -20.23 -2.11 9.73
CA GLN A 292 -20.55 -1.27 8.58
C GLN A 292 -19.75 -1.64 7.33
N TYR A 293 -18.54 -2.17 7.47
CA TYR A 293 -17.57 -2.28 6.37
C TYR A 293 -17.20 -3.72 6.01
N ILE A 294 -17.30 -4.65 6.97
CA ILE A 294 -16.78 -6.02 6.85
C ILE A 294 -17.33 -6.77 5.63
N LEU A 295 -18.61 -6.56 5.29
CA LEU A 295 -19.22 -7.22 4.13
C LEU A 295 -18.65 -6.69 2.80
N ALA A 296 -18.40 -5.40 2.69
CA ALA A 296 -17.80 -4.80 1.51
C ALA A 296 -16.35 -5.27 1.34
N ALA A 297 -15.59 -5.34 2.44
CA ALA A 297 -14.23 -5.85 2.44
C ALA A 297 -14.16 -7.31 1.97
N ILE A 298 -14.97 -8.21 2.56
CA ILE A 298 -15.07 -9.62 2.14
C ILE A 298 -15.51 -9.73 0.68
N TRP A 299 -16.54 -8.97 0.27
CA TRP A 299 -17.05 -8.98 -1.09
C TRP A 299 -15.98 -8.59 -2.11
N SER A 300 -15.14 -7.61 -1.79
CA SER A 300 -14.03 -7.18 -2.66
C SER A 300 -13.01 -8.30 -2.94
N VAL A 301 -12.81 -9.20 -1.96
CA VAL A 301 -11.96 -10.39 -2.12
C VAL A 301 -12.66 -11.45 -2.97
N LEU A 302 -13.96 -11.64 -2.78
CA LEU A 302 -14.75 -12.56 -3.62
C LEU A 302 -14.86 -12.08 -5.07
N MET A 303 -14.68 -10.78 -5.31
CA MET A 303 -14.66 -10.15 -6.62
C MET A 303 -13.31 -10.26 -7.33
N GLN A 304 -12.26 -10.80 -6.73
CA GLN A 304 -10.95 -10.94 -7.39
C GLN A 304 -11.04 -11.73 -8.71
N THR A 305 -10.39 -11.24 -9.76
CA THR A 305 -10.22 -11.95 -11.04
C THR A 305 -9.20 -13.08 -10.97
N TYR A 306 -8.40 -13.13 -9.91
CA TYR A 306 -7.59 -14.30 -9.60
C TYR A 306 -8.49 -15.45 -9.13
N GLU A 307 -8.20 -16.68 -9.55
CA GLU A 307 -9.09 -17.82 -9.36
C GLU A 307 -8.98 -18.40 -7.93
N ASN A 308 -7.76 -18.75 -7.53
CA ASN A 308 -7.45 -19.42 -6.27
C ASN A 308 -7.32 -18.40 -5.12
N VAL A 309 -8.44 -17.82 -4.70
CA VAL A 309 -8.51 -16.79 -3.67
C VAL A 309 -9.30 -17.28 -2.47
N ARG A 310 -8.83 -16.92 -1.28
CA ARG A 310 -9.52 -17.11 0.00
C ARG A 310 -9.32 -15.88 0.88
N VAL A 311 -10.28 -15.58 1.73
CA VAL A 311 -10.13 -14.61 2.84
C VAL A 311 -10.14 -15.36 4.16
N GLU A 312 -9.19 -15.06 5.04
CA GLU A 312 -9.16 -15.50 6.44
C GLU A 312 -9.54 -14.29 7.30
N VAL A 313 -10.80 -14.30 7.74
CA VAL A 313 -11.35 -13.28 8.64
C VAL A 313 -11.24 -13.79 10.07
N VAL A 314 -10.53 -13.05 10.91
CA VAL A 314 -10.45 -13.32 12.34
C VAL A 314 -11.07 -12.14 13.08
N ASP A 315 -12.20 -12.39 13.72
CA ASP A 315 -12.84 -11.43 14.60
C ASP A 315 -12.08 -11.34 15.94
N ASP A 316 -11.70 -10.13 16.32
CA ASP A 316 -10.84 -9.82 17.45
C ASP A 316 -11.66 -9.47 18.70
N ASN A 317 -12.69 -10.28 18.97
CA ASN A 317 -13.66 -10.09 20.05
C ASN A 317 -14.49 -8.80 19.89
N SER A 318 -15.15 -8.66 18.74
CA SER A 318 -16.05 -7.52 18.47
C SER A 318 -17.27 -7.52 19.38
N SER A 319 -17.71 -6.33 19.77
CA SER A 319 -18.93 -6.07 20.53
C SER A 319 -20.11 -5.61 19.66
N ASP A 320 -19.85 -5.24 18.41
CA ASP A 320 -20.87 -4.86 17.43
C ASP A 320 -21.40 -6.08 16.64
N ASN A 321 -22.20 -5.85 15.59
CA ASN A 321 -22.78 -6.92 14.79
C ASN A 321 -21.83 -7.48 13.70
N SER A 322 -20.52 -7.25 13.76
CA SER A 322 -19.56 -7.77 12.74
C SER A 322 -19.69 -9.27 12.52
N ILE A 323 -19.73 -10.03 13.62
CA ILE A 323 -19.90 -11.48 13.62
C ILE A 323 -21.23 -11.88 12.95
N GLY A 324 -22.31 -11.18 13.28
CA GLY A 324 -23.64 -11.44 12.75
C GLY A 324 -23.72 -11.18 11.25
N GLN A 325 -23.06 -10.12 10.77
CA GLN A 325 -22.98 -9.79 9.35
C GLN A 325 -22.28 -10.90 8.55
N ILE A 326 -21.14 -11.39 9.02
CA ILE A 326 -20.39 -12.48 8.35
C ILE A 326 -21.25 -13.77 8.30
N LYS A 327 -21.87 -14.13 9.42
CA LYS A 327 -22.77 -15.30 9.49
C LYS A 327 -23.97 -15.14 8.55
N LEU A 328 -24.54 -13.95 8.45
CA LEU A 328 -25.63 -13.64 7.54
C LEU A 328 -25.20 -13.85 6.08
N LEU A 329 -24.04 -13.31 5.67
CA LEU A 329 -23.50 -13.49 4.32
C LEU A 329 -23.35 -14.98 3.97
N LEU A 330 -22.74 -15.77 4.85
CA LEU A 330 -22.54 -17.21 4.62
C LEU A 330 -23.85 -17.99 4.62
N SER A 331 -24.85 -17.57 5.40
CA SER A 331 -26.18 -18.20 5.36
C SER A 331 -26.94 -17.90 4.06
N LEU A 332 -26.81 -16.68 3.53
CA LEU A 332 -27.47 -16.26 2.29
C LEU A 332 -26.80 -16.86 1.06
N LEU A 333 -25.48 -17.09 1.13
CA LEU A 333 -24.68 -17.59 0.03
C LEU A 333 -23.74 -18.73 0.51
N PRO A 334 -24.29 -19.93 0.80
CA PRO A 334 -23.51 -21.03 1.39
C PRO A 334 -22.32 -21.50 0.53
N SER A 335 -22.38 -21.31 -0.79
CA SER A 335 -21.28 -21.62 -1.71
C SER A 335 -20.00 -20.82 -1.44
N LEU A 336 -20.09 -19.71 -0.69
CA LEU A 336 -18.96 -18.88 -0.29
C LEU A 336 -18.16 -19.43 0.89
N ALA A 337 -18.70 -20.37 1.67
CA ALA A 337 -18.03 -20.90 2.87
C ALA A 337 -16.65 -21.54 2.60
N LYS A 338 -16.41 -22.03 1.37
CA LYS A 338 -15.10 -22.56 0.96
C LYS A 338 -14.04 -21.47 0.68
N TYR A 339 -14.45 -20.21 0.49
CA TYR A 339 -13.57 -19.08 0.20
C TYR A 339 -13.43 -18.10 1.37
N VAL A 340 -14.23 -18.27 2.43
CA VAL A 340 -14.24 -17.39 3.61
C VAL A 340 -13.97 -18.25 4.83
N GLY A 341 -12.72 -18.25 5.30
CA GLY A 341 -12.38 -18.73 6.64
C GLY A 341 -12.82 -17.69 7.66
N PHE A 342 -13.57 -18.12 8.69
CA PHE A 342 -14.06 -17.23 9.73
C PHE A 342 -13.74 -17.80 11.11
N HIS A 343 -12.97 -17.04 11.89
CA HIS A 343 -12.52 -17.41 13.24
C HIS A 343 -12.82 -16.29 14.22
N GLN A 344 -12.88 -16.61 15.51
CA GLN A 344 -13.19 -15.66 16.57
C GLN A 344 -12.17 -15.79 17.70
N CYS A 345 -11.62 -14.67 18.15
CA CYS A 345 -10.78 -14.62 19.34
C CYS A 345 -11.66 -14.56 20.60
N THR A 346 -11.13 -15.09 21.70
CA THR A 346 -11.75 -15.02 23.04
C THR A 346 -11.50 -13.68 23.73
N ASP A 347 -10.51 -12.94 23.26
CA ASP A 347 -10.04 -11.68 23.80
C ASP A 347 -9.38 -10.85 22.68
N ASN A 348 -9.20 -9.54 22.89
CA ASN A 348 -8.58 -8.66 21.90
C ASN A 348 -7.06 -8.89 21.87
N LYS A 349 -6.55 -9.37 20.74
CA LYS A 349 -5.13 -9.64 20.48
C LYS A 349 -4.48 -8.55 19.63
N GLY A 350 -5.27 -7.80 18.88
CA GLY A 350 -4.83 -6.79 17.92
C GLY A 350 -4.41 -7.33 16.56
N THR A 351 -4.40 -6.42 15.58
CA THR A 351 -4.26 -6.76 14.15
C THR A 351 -2.98 -7.52 13.81
N TYR A 352 -1.82 -7.11 14.32
CA TYR A 352 -0.55 -7.74 13.95
C TYR A 352 -0.39 -9.13 14.56
N ALA A 353 -0.85 -9.36 15.79
CA ALA A 353 -0.85 -10.68 16.41
C ALA A 353 -1.76 -11.66 15.64
N ILE A 354 -2.94 -11.20 15.21
CA ILE A 354 -3.84 -11.98 14.35
C ILE A 354 -3.18 -12.28 13.01
N ARG A 355 -2.59 -11.28 12.35
CA ARG A 355 -1.89 -11.47 11.07
C ARG A 355 -0.78 -12.50 11.20
N ASN A 356 0.02 -12.43 12.26
CA ASN A 356 1.09 -13.39 12.55
C ASN A 356 0.55 -14.82 12.69
N GLN A 357 -0.53 -15.01 13.44
CA GLN A 357 -1.18 -16.32 13.62
C GLN A 357 -1.66 -16.90 12.29
N VAL A 358 -2.34 -16.10 11.47
CA VAL A 358 -2.83 -16.54 10.15
C VAL A 358 -1.65 -16.86 9.22
N ILE A 359 -0.67 -15.97 9.10
CA ILE A 359 0.49 -16.14 8.22
C ILE A 359 1.32 -17.37 8.61
N ALA A 360 1.52 -17.60 9.91
CA ALA A 360 2.24 -18.78 10.40
C ALA A 360 1.56 -20.10 10.04
N ALA A 361 0.23 -20.10 9.96
CA ALA A 361 -0.57 -21.26 9.60
C ALA A 361 -0.68 -21.50 8.08
N LEU A 362 -0.19 -20.59 7.23
CA LEU A 362 -0.28 -20.75 5.78
C LEU A 362 0.64 -21.86 5.25
N GLU A 363 0.27 -22.42 4.12
CA GLU A 363 1.14 -23.30 3.35
C GLU A 363 2.31 -22.50 2.74
N PRO A 364 3.54 -23.07 2.65
CA PRO A 364 4.72 -22.34 2.19
C PRO A 364 4.60 -21.66 0.81
N ASN A 365 3.79 -22.23 -0.09
CA ASN A 365 3.57 -21.71 -1.44
C ASN A 365 2.43 -20.67 -1.54
N SER A 366 1.82 -20.29 -0.41
CA SER A 366 0.74 -19.30 -0.38
C SER A 366 1.30 -17.89 -0.45
N ILE A 367 0.57 -17.03 -1.16
CA ILE A 367 0.79 -15.59 -1.15
C ILE A 367 -0.25 -14.97 -0.22
N TYR A 368 0.19 -14.18 0.75
CA TYR A 368 -0.72 -13.46 1.62
C TYR A 368 -0.88 -12.00 1.18
N TYR A 369 -2.05 -11.45 1.45
CA TYR A 369 -2.43 -10.08 1.14
C TYR A 369 -3.00 -9.45 2.40
N VAL A 370 -2.42 -8.33 2.86
CA VAL A 370 -3.01 -7.58 3.96
C VAL A 370 -4.28 -6.88 3.46
N ASN A 371 -5.42 -7.07 4.13
CA ASN A 371 -6.63 -6.32 3.84
C ASN A 371 -7.38 -6.05 5.13
N ASP A 372 -7.45 -4.79 5.54
CA ASP A 372 -8.20 -4.42 6.73
C ASP A 372 -9.71 -4.61 6.50
N ALA A 373 -10.44 -4.84 7.59
CA ALA A 373 -11.88 -5.16 7.55
C ALA A 373 -12.76 -3.97 7.10
N ASP A 374 -12.18 -2.79 6.94
CA ASP A 374 -12.79 -1.57 6.42
C ASP A 374 -12.26 -1.11 5.05
N ASP A 375 -11.42 -1.93 4.42
CA ASP A 375 -10.80 -1.61 3.13
C ASP A 375 -11.35 -2.49 2.00
N ILE A 376 -11.50 -1.89 0.82
CA ILE A 376 -11.92 -2.59 -0.40
C ILE A 376 -10.72 -2.79 -1.32
N SER A 377 -10.43 -4.03 -1.66
CA SER A 377 -9.44 -4.36 -2.69
C SER A 377 -10.00 -4.16 -4.10
N SER A 378 -9.17 -3.66 -5.02
CA SER A 378 -9.49 -3.67 -6.44
C SER A 378 -9.57 -5.12 -6.96
N ALA A 379 -10.40 -5.39 -7.97
CA ALA A 379 -10.64 -6.76 -8.44
C ALA A 379 -9.41 -7.41 -9.10
N GLN A 380 -8.41 -6.63 -9.51
CA GLN A 380 -7.16 -7.14 -10.08
C GLN A 380 -6.02 -7.36 -9.06
N ARG A 381 -6.18 -6.91 -7.81
CA ARG A 381 -5.10 -6.87 -6.81
C ARG A 381 -4.33 -8.18 -6.68
N ALA A 382 -5.02 -9.29 -6.49
CA ALA A 382 -4.40 -10.60 -6.33
C ALA A 382 -3.54 -10.97 -7.54
N LYS A 383 -4.07 -10.79 -8.76
CA LYS A 383 -3.36 -11.16 -9.98
C LYS A 383 -2.14 -10.27 -10.23
N LEU A 384 -2.28 -8.96 -10.01
CA LEU A 384 -1.20 -7.99 -10.21
C LEU A 384 -0.05 -8.22 -9.24
N GLN A 385 -0.33 -8.27 -7.93
CA GLN A 385 0.73 -8.43 -6.94
C GLN A 385 1.36 -9.83 -6.98
N ALA A 386 0.60 -10.89 -7.29
CA ALA A 386 1.19 -12.21 -7.53
C ALA A 386 2.15 -12.20 -8.72
N THR A 387 1.81 -11.51 -9.81
CA THR A 387 2.68 -11.37 -10.99
C THR A 387 3.96 -10.61 -10.63
N LEU A 388 3.87 -9.60 -9.77
CA LEU A 388 5.05 -8.86 -9.31
C LEU A 388 5.95 -9.71 -8.41
N LEU A 389 5.39 -10.58 -7.58
CA LEU A 389 6.16 -11.54 -6.77
C LEU A 389 6.83 -12.64 -7.61
N SER A 390 6.44 -12.86 -8.87
CA SER A 390 7.15 -13.79 -9.76
C SER A 390 8.38 -13.17 -10.41
N VAL A 391 8.60 -11.86 -10.25
CA VAL A 391 9.83 -11.19 -10.69
C VAL A 391 10.98 -11.62 -9.77
N PRO A 392 12.15 -12.02 -10.31
CA PRO A 392 13.32 -12.34 -9.50
C PRO A 392 13.65 -11.24 -8.49
N ASP A 393 14.17 -11.64 -7.33
CA ASP A 393 14.58 -10.78 -6.21
C ASP A 393 13.45 -10.03 -5.47
N VAL A 394 12.25 -9.88 -6.05
CA VAL A 394 11.11 -9.27 -5.36
C VAL A 394 10.60 -10.21 -4.26
N LYS A 395 10.68 -9.75 -3.01
CA LYS A 395 10.21 -10.47 -1.81
C LYS A 395 8.83 -10.01 -1.38
N ALA A 396 8.54 -8.72 -1.55
CA ALA A 396 7.24 -8.15 -1.23
C ALA A 396 6.90 -6.99 -2.18
N ASN A 397 5.62 -6.66 -2.28
CA ASN A 397 5.19 -5.47 -2.99
C ASN A 397 3.95 -4.82 -2.35
N ILE A 398 3.73 -3.55 -2.72
CA ILE A 398 2.52 -2.78 -2.39
C ILE A 398 1.93 -2.18 -3.67
N GLY A 399 0.66 -1.79 -3.60
CA GLY A 399 0.01 -0.91 -4.58
C GLY A 399 -0.13 0.51 -4.05
N ASN A 400 -0.55 1.44 -4.91
CA ASN A 400 -1.12 2.69 -4.43
C ASN A 400 -2.41 2.38 -3.65
N ILE A 401 -2.69 3.22 -2.66
CA ILE A 401 -3.94 3.26 -1.93
C ILE A 401 -4.70 4.54 -2.28
N VAL A 402 -6.01 4.52 -2.06
CA VAL A 402 -6.91 5.68 -2.21
C VAL A 402 -7.69 5.81 -0.92
N ARG A 403 -7.63 6.97 -0.25
CA ARG A 403 -8.46 7.22 0.94
C ARG A 403 -9.88 7.57 0.53
N VAL A 404 -10.83 7.04 1.28
CA VAL A 404 -12.25 7.32 1.07
C VAL A 404 -12.99 7.59 2.37
N ASP A 405 -14.06 8.37 2.32
CA ASP A 405 -14.98 8.52 3.45
C ASP A 405 -15.86 7.25 3.62
N SER A 406 -16.70 7.25 4.65
CA SER A 406 -17.64 6.15 4.92
C SER A 406 -18.68 5.89 3.82
N ASN A 407 -18.79 6.80 2.85
CA ASN A 407 -19.63 6.66 1.66
C ASN A 407 -18.78 6.39 0.41
N TYR A 408 -17.50 6.00 0.53
CA TYR A 408 -16.55 5.78 -0.57
C TYR A 408 -16.22 7.02 -1.42
N ARG A 409 -16.43 8.24 -0.90
CA ARG A 409 -15.98 9.47 -1.59
C ARG A 409 -14.49 9.64 -1.41
N LEU A 410 -13.81 9.98 -2.49
CA LEU A 410 -12.36 10.17 -2.51
C LEU A 410 -11.95 11.30 -1.58
N LEU A 411 -10.95 11.04 -0.75
CA LEU A 411 -10.26 12.03 0.09
C LEU A 411 -8.88 12.30 -0.53
N CYS A 412 -8.50 13.57 -0.58
CA CYS A 412 -7.22 13.99 -1.15
C CYS A 412 -6.17 14.11 -0.05
N PHE A 413 -4.94 13.66 -0.34
CA PHE A 413 -3.73 13.98 0.41
C PHE A 413 -2.99 15.08 -0.33
N ASP A 414 -2.95 16.28 0.23
CA ASP A 414 -2.48 17.49 -0.47
C ASP A 414 -3.16 17.62 -1.86
N ASP A 415 -2.38 17.39 -2.93
CA ASP A 415 -2.79 17.41 -4.35
C ASP A 415 -2.87 16.02 -5.01
N HIS A 416 -2.74 14.94 -4.25
CA HIS A 416 -2.72 13.55 -4.72
C HIS A 416 -3.86 12.71 -4.12
N ILE A 417 -4.44 11.82 -4.92
CA ILE A 417 -5.46 10.87 -4.42
C ILE A 417 -4.87 9.46 -4.28
N GLU A 418 -4.04 9.05 -5.24
CA GLU A 418 -3.31 7.79 -5.19
C GLU A 418 -1.95 8.03 -4.51
N HIS A 419 -1.63 7.24 -3.48
CA HIS A 419 -0.39 7.41 -2.71
C HIS A 419 0.12 6.07 -2.18
N TYR A 420 1.35 6.09 -1.67
CA TYR A 420 1.97 4.95 -0.98
C TYR A 420 1.10 4.49 0.20
N GLY A 421 0.92 3.17 0.36
CA GLY A 421 0.21 2.62 1.51
C GLY A 421 0.65 1.21 1.88
N SER A 422 1.31 1.10 3.03
CA SER A 422 1.79 -0.15 3.63
C SER A 422 0.69 -1.19 3.85
N ALA A 423 -0.55 -0.76 4.06
CA ALA A 423 -1.71 -1.63 4.21
C ALA A 423 -2.01 -2.50 2.96
N SER A 424 -1.48 -2.14 1.80
CA SER A 424 -1.63 -2.95 0.58
C SER A 424 -0.55 -4.05 0.42
N LEU A 425 0.27 -4.28 1.44
CA LEU A 425 1.38 -5.24 1.42
C LEU A 425 0.94 -6.65 1.01
N CYS A 426 1.73 -7.23 0.11
CA CYS A 426 1.63 -8.59 -0.40
C CYS A 426 3.01 -9.26 -0.37
N SER A 427 3.08 -10.49 0.13
CA SER A 427 4.32 -11.27 0.24
C SER A 427 4.02 -12.77 0.43
N THR A 428 5.07 -13.59 0.53
CA THR A 428 4.97 -15.03 0.83
C THR A 428 5.25 -15.31 2.29
N LYS A 429 4.81 -16.47 2.79
CA LYS A 429 5.12 -16.93 4.16
C LYS A 429 6.63 -17.03 4.41
N SER A 430 7.40 -17.48 3.41
CA SER A 430 8.85 -17.68 3.54
C SER A 430 9.61 -16.42 3.96
N VAL A 431 9.10 -15.23 3.60
CA VAL A 431 9.68 -13.97 4.06
C VAL A 431 9.63 -13.88 5.59
N HIS A 432 8.53 -14.31 6.22
CA HIS A 432 8.42 -14.32 7.69
C HIS A 432 9.30 -15.39 8.33
N GLU A 433 9.57 -16.49 7.65
CA GLU A 433 10.49 -17.52 8.13
C GLU A 433 11.94 -17.02 8.13
N ASP A 434 12.30 -16.17 7.15
CA ASP A 434 13.66 -15.61 7.02
C ASP A 434 13.94 -14.44 7.97
N ILE A 435 12.98 -13.51 8.15
CA ILE A 435 13.21 -12.25 8.90
C ILE A 435 12.25 -12.03 10.08
N GLY A 436 11.42 -13.02 10.38
CA GLY A 436 10.45 -12.98 11.46
C GLY A 436 9.14 -12.31 11.09
N TYR A 437 8.27 -12.19 12.08
CA TYR A 437 6.91 -11.73 11.94
C TYR A 437 6.76 -10.23 12.28
N TYR A 438 5.54 -9.69 12.10
CA TYR A 438 5.25 -8.33 12.53
C TYR A 438 5.48 -8.20 14.04
N GLN A 439 6.06 -7.08 14.47
CA GLN A 439 6.11 -6.74 15.88
C GLN A 439 4.68 -6.58 16.44
N SER A 440 4.44 -7.13 17.63
CA SER A 440 3.12 -7.17 18.30
C SER A 440 2.74 -5.82 18.92
N LEU A 441 2.78 -4.77 18.11
CA LEU A 441 2.34 -3.42 18.44
C LEU A 441 0.85 -3.24 18.08
N LYS A 442 0.28 -2.10 18.46
CA LYS A 442 -1.07 -1.69 18.04
C LYS A 442 -1.06 -0.99 16.68
N ARG A 443 0.03 -0.30 16.32
CA ARG A 443 0.16 0.48 15.07
C ARG A 443 1.62 0.58 14.61
N GLY A 444 1.84 0.74 13.30
CA GLY A 444 3.14 1.05 12.69
C GLY A 444 4.05 -0.15 12.40
N ALA A 445 3.71 -1.37 12.83
CA ALA A 445 4.54 -2.55 12.61
C ALA A 445 4.61 -3.01 11.13
N ASP A 446 3.67 -2.56 10.30
CA ASP A 446 3.72 -2.73 8.83
C ASP A 446 4.85 -1.91 8.20
N THR A 447 5.05 -0.67 8.66
CA THR A 447 6.14 0.19 8.21
C THR A 447 7.48 -0.40 8.61
N GLU A 448 7.60 -0.86 9.87
CA GLU A 448 8.81 -1.52 10.35
C GLU A 448 9.12 -2.78 9.54
N PHE A 449 8.12 -3.63 9.28
CA PHE A 449 8.31 -4.87 8.53
C PHE A 449 8.76 -4.62 7.08
N ILE A 450 8.20 -3.62 6.39
CA ILE A 450 8.65 -3.22 5.04
C ILE A 450 10.11 -2.75 5.05
N ASN A 451 10.48 -1.93 6.04
CA ASN A 451 11.87 -1.50 6.21
C ASN A 451 12.80 -2.69 6.47
N ARG A 452 12.32 -3.68 7.23
CA ARG A 452 13.06 -4.90 7.52
C ARG A 452 13.33 -5.74 6.28
N ILE A 453 12.34 -5.91 5.39
CA ILE A 453 12.52 -6.59 4.09
C ILE A 453 13.62 -5.89 3.28
N THR A 454 13.56 -4.56 3.20
CA THR A 454 14.53 -3.75 2.45
C THR A 454 15.93 -3.86 3.04
N ARG A 455 16.05 -3.93 4.37
CA ARG A 455 17.33 -4.13 5.06
C ARG A 455 17.92 -5.53 4.82
N ALA A 456 17.07 -6.54 4.77
CA ALA A 456 17.51 -7.93 4.61
C ALA A 456 18.03 -8.26 3.20
N TRP A 457 17.38 -7.71 2.17
CA TRP A 457 17.67 -8.09 0.77
C TRP A 457 17.94 -6.91 -0.18
N GLY A 458 17.99 -5.69 0.33
CA GLY A 458 18.21 -4.48 -0.46
C GLY A 458 16.95 -3.90 -1.11
N ALA A 459 17.11 -2.76 -1.77
CA ALA A 459 15.99 -1.98 -2.33
C ALA A 459 15.15 -2.74 -3.38
N ASN A 460 15.74 -3.65 -4.14
CA ASN A 460 15.04 -4.41 -5.18
C ASN A 460 14.09 -5.48 -4.61
N ALA A 461 14.21 -5.81 -3.32
CA ALA A 461 13.36 -6.80 -2.66
C ALA A 461 11.94 -6.30 -2.37
N PHE A 462 11.74 -4.99 -2.39
CA PHE A 462 10.44 -4.37 -2.16
C PHE A 462 10.03 -3.52 -3.36
N TYR A 463 8.90 -3.87 -3.97
CA TYR A 463 8.40 -3.16 -5.15
C TYR A 463 7.14 -2.34 -4.84
N TRP A 464 7.14 -1.06 -5.22
CA TRP A 464 5.95 -0.21 -5.14
C TRP A 464 5.31 -0.09 -6.53
N PHE A 465 4.13 -0.70 -6.70
CA PHE A 465 3.36 -0.61 -7.93
C PHE A 465 2.41 0.58 -7.90
N HIS A 466 2.62 1.55 -8.80
CA HIS A 466 1.83 2.77 -8.90
C HIS A 466 0.45 2.55 -9.56
N TYR A 467 -0.40 1.76 -8.92
CA TYR A 467 -1.79 1.50 -9.32
C TYR A 467 -2.69 1.39 -8.08
N PRO A 468 -3.91 1.96 -8.08
CA PRO A 468 -4.79 1.95 -6.92
C PRO A 468 -5.37 0.55 -6.66
N LEU A 469 -4.71 -0.21 -5.78
CA LEU A 469 -5.10 -1.59 -5.44
C LEU A 469 -5.99 -1.69 -4.20
N LEU A 470 -6.03 -0.64 -3.37
CA LEU A 470 -6.77 -0.63 -2.11
C LEU A 470 -7.47 0.71 -1.89
N PHE A 471 -8.74 0.65 -1.52
CA PHE A 471 -9.56 1.80 -1.17
C PHE A 471 -9.78 1.77 0.34
N GLN A 472 -9.11 2.68 1.04
CA GLN A 472 -9.05 2.68 2.49
C GLN A 472 -10.02 3.67 3.09
N THR A 473 -10.96 3.17 3.89
CA THR A 473 -11.89 4.02 4.61
C THR A 473 -11.14 4.84 5.65
N PHE A 474 -11.48 6.11 5.80
CA PHE A 474 -10.94 6.98 6.84
C PHE A 474 -12.07 7.65 7.62
N GLY A 475 -12.05 7.45 8.95
CA GLY A 475 -13.01 8.05 9.87
C GLY A 475 -12.48 8.10 11.31
N LYS A 476 -13.34 8.59 12.21
CA LYS A 476 -13.09 8.57 13.67
C LYS A 476 -13.04 7.10 14.10
N SER A 477 -11.91 6.63 14.64
CA SER A 477 -11.57 5.23 15.01
C SER A 477 -10.51 4.53 14.15
N ASN A 478 -9.97 5.16 13.09
CA ASN A 478 -8.84 4.58 12.36
C ASN A 478 -7.55 4.64 13.20
N LEU A 479 -6.71 3.60 13.09
CA LEU A 479 -5.39 3.56 13.75
C LEU A 479 -4.40 4.61 13.22
N THR A 480 -4.77 5.34 12.16
CA THR A 480 -4.02 6.42 11.53
C THR A 480 -4.57 7.82 11.84
N GLU A 481 -5.60 7.93 12.69
CA GLU A 481 -6.16 9.21 13.15
C GLU A 481 -5.14 10.05 13.95
N ASP A 482 -4.11 9.40 14.52
CA ASP A 482 -3.00 10.07 15.20
C ASP A 482 -2.13 10.90 14.25
N ILE A 483 -2.00 10.47 12.99
CA ILE A 483 -1.10 11.09 12.01
C ILE A 483 -1.82 11.80 10.88
N TYR A 484 -3.15 11.75 10.83
CA TYR A 484 -3.92 12.41 9.80
C TYR A 484 -5.04 13.26 10.37
N GLN A 485 -5.12 14.50 9.91
CA GLN A 485 -6.21 15.40 10.22
C GLN A 485 -7.02 15.70 8.96
N LEU A 486 -8.33 15.51 9.02
CA LEU A 486 -9.24 15.84 7.92
C LEU A 486 -9.74 17.29 8.04
N ILE A 487 -9.39 18.13 7.06
CA ILE A 487 -9.85 19.52 6.95
C ILE A 487 -10.40 19.73 5.53
N ASN A 488 -11.68 20.08 5.39
CA ASN A 488 -12.32 20.36 4.09
C ASN A 488 -12.09 19.27 3.01
N ASN A 489 -12.19 17.97 3.38
CA ASN A 489 -11.90 16.80 2.52
C ASN A 489 -10.43 16.65 2.07
N GLN A 490 -9.52 17.39 2.69
CA GLN A 490 -8.07 17.21 2.56
C GLN A 490 -7.53 16.57 3.85
N LEU A 491 -6.71 15.54 3.67
CA LEU A 491 -5.97 14.90 4.76
C LEU A 491 -4.60 15.57 4.85
N LEU A 492 -4.28 16.10 6.03
CA LEU A 492 -2.98 16.65 6.36
C LEU A 492 -2.22 15.65 7.23
N GLU A 493 -0.99 15.34 6.84
CA GLU A 493 -0.12 14.44 7.59
C GLU A 493 0.61 15.18 8.72
N ASN A 494 0.65 14.56 9.89
CA ASN A 494 1.49 14.94 11.02
C ASN A 494 2.16 13.70 11.60
N ILE A 495 3.40 13.42 11.20
CA ILE A 495 4.13 12.22 11.64
C ILE A 495 4.72 12.34 13.05
N VAL A 496 4.69 13.53 13.67
CA VAL A 496 5.32 13.79 14.98
C VAL A 496 4.93 12.77 16.06
N PRO A 497 3.64 12.35 16.19
CA PRO A 497 3.25 11.34 17.18
C PRO A 497 3.95 9.99 17.02
N ARG A 498 4.49 9.68 15.82
CA ARG A 498 5.18 8.41 15.53
C ARG A 498 6.70 8.51 15.53
N LYS A 499 7.28 9.67 15.90
CA LYS A 499 8.74 9.88 15.89
C LYS A 499 9.48 8.88 16.79
N LEU A 500 9.06 8.74 18.05
CA LEU A 500 9.71 7.83 19.01
C LEU A 500 9.57 6.36 18.58
N LEU A 501 8.42 6.00 18.01
CA LEU A 501 8.20 4.66 17.44
C LEU A 501 9.21 4.37 16.31
N LYS A 502 9.44 5.35 15.42
CA LYS A 502 10.44 5.22 14.36
C LYS A 502 11.85 5.07 14.93
N GLU A 503 12.23 5.84 15.94
CA GLU A 503 13.53 5.72 16.61
C GLU A 503 13.72 4.32 17.24
N CYS A 504 12.64 3.75 17.78
CA CYS A 504 12.64 2.38 18.31
C CYS A 504 12.83 1.31 17.20
N PHE A 505 12.24 1.51 16.03
CA PHE A 505 12.46 0.68 14.83
C PHE A 505 13.91 0.77 14.34
N ASP A 506 14.42 1.99 14.19
CA ASP A 506 15.78 2.25 13.72
C ASP A 506 16.81 1.58 14.65
N LYS A 507 16.68 1.78 15.98
CA LYS A 507 17.53 1.09 16.98
C LYS A 507 17.43 -0.44 16.89
N PHE A 508 16.22 -0.99 16.72
CA PHE A 508 16.04 -2.43 16.57
C PHE A 508 16.81 -2.95 15.34
N HIS A 509 16.72 -2.26 14.21
CA HIS A 509 17.42 -2.63 12.97
C HIS A 509 18.94 -2.48 13.09
N GLU A 510 19.43 -1.38 13.66
CA GLU A 510 20.86 -1.17 13.93
C GLU A 510 21.43 -2.26 14.86
N GLN A 511 20.60 -2.74 15.79
CA GLN A 511 21.02 -3.70 16.79
C GLN A 511 20.85 -5.16 16.39
N THR A 512 20.26 -5.47 15.23
CA THR A 512 19.98 -6.86 14.83
C THR A 512 20.52 -7.17 13.43
N THR A 513 21.07 -8.38 13.26
CA THR A 513 21.32 -8.96 11.92
C THR A 513 20.04 -9.61 11.39
N VAL A 514 20.01 -9.93 10.10
CA VAL A 514 18.85 -10.54 9.43
C VAL A 514 18.44 -11.86 10.10
N GLU A 515 19.42 -12.72 10.40
CA GLU A 515 19.19 -14.02 11.06
C GLU A 515 18.60 -13.86 12.46
N GLN A 516 18.88 -12.73 13.12
CA GLN A 516 18.44 -12.45 14.48
C GLN A 516 16.99 -11.94 14.51
N MET A 517 16.58 -11.17 13.50
CA MET A 517 15.24 -10.61 13.42
C MET A 517 14.17 -11.72 13.49
N ALA A 518 14.40 -12.85 12.84
CA ALA A 518 13.49 -14.00 12.87
C ALA A 518 13.22 -14.53 14.29
N THR A 519 14.28 -14.62 15.10
CA THR A 519 14.17 -15.10 16.49
C THR A 519 13.49 -14.07 17.40
N LEU A 520 13.71 -12.78 17.12
CA LEU A 520 13.28 -11.68 17.97
C LEU A 520 11.85 -11.20 17.70
N THR A 521 11.25 -11.65 16.59
CA THR A 521 9.84 -11.40 16.29
C THR A 521 9.13 -12.71 15.96
N PRO A 522 8.89 -13.58 16.96
CA PRO A 522 8.17 -14.82 16.78
C PRO A 522 6.68 -14.56 16.50
N SER A 523 6.01 -15.52 15.86
CA SER A 523 4.58 -15.39 15.51
C SER A 523 3.62 -15.53 16.68
N ASN A 524 4.05 -16.14 17.79
CA ASN A 524 3.19 -16.59 18.89
C ASN A 524 3.44 -15.88 20.23
N ARG A 525 4.46 -15.03 20.34
CA ARG A 525 4.79 -14.26 21.55
C ARG A 525 4.83 -12.77 21.25
N CYS A 526 4.53 -11.95 22.25
CA CYS A 526 4.67 -10.50 22.19
C CYS A 526 6.06 -10.10 22.70
N LEU A 527 7.10 -10.42 21.92
CA LEU A 527 8.49 -10.13 22.28
C LEU A 527 8.91 -8.78 21.70
N LEU A 528 9.36 -7.85 22.56
CA LEU A 528 9.87 -6.54 22.12
C LEU A 528 11.16 -6.15 22.86
N PRO A 529 12.05 -5.36 22.22
CA PRO A 529 13.24 -4.82 22.87
C PRO A 529 12.91 -3.93 24.06
N SER A 530 13.70 -3.98 25.14
CA SER A 530 13.48 -3.16 26.35
C SER A 530 13.38 -1.66 26.10
N HIS A 531 14.04 -1.10 25.08
CA HIS A 531 13.93 0.33 24.77
C HIS A 531 12.54 0.75 24.29
N TYR A 532 11.68 -0.18 23.87
CA TYR A 532 10.28 0.10 23.53
C TYR A 532 9.45 0.43 24.80
N LYS A 533 9.99 0.22 26.01
CA LYS A 533 9.32 0.63 27.28
C LYS A 533 9.05 2.14 27.32
N GLU A 534 9.87 2.93 26.61
CA GLU A 534 9.73 4.39 26.47
C GLU A 534 8.46 4.79 25.71
N LEU A 535 7.88 3.90 24.89
CA LEU A 535 6.64 4.16 24.19
C LEU A 535 5.45 4.23 25.17
N THR A 536 4.54 5.15 24.89
CA THR A 536 3.25 5.29 25.59
C THR A 536 2.37 4.05 25.37
N ASP A 537 1.43 3.81 26.28
CA ASP A 537 0.55 2.62 26.25
C ASP A 537 -0.31 2.54 24.99
N GLU A 538 -0.51 3.66 24.28
CA GLU A 538 -1.31 3.73 23.04
C GLU A 538 -0.73 2.93 21.85
N PHE A 539 0.55 2.54 21.94
CA PHE A 539 1.24 1.71 20.95
C PHE A 539 1.10 0.21 21.23
N PHE A 540 0.47 -0.17 22.34
CA PHE A 540 0.28 -1.55 22.73
C PHE A 540 -1.22 -1.88 22.76
N VAL A 541 -1.55 -3.12 22.42
CA VAL A 541 -2.90 -3.66 22.68
C VAL A 541 -3.06 -3.87 24.18
N ASP A 542 -2.06 -4.53 24.78
CA ASP A 542 -1.89 -4.71 26.21
C ASP A 542 -0.38 -4.77 26.51
N LYS A 543 0.16 -3.71 27.12
CA LYS A 543 1.59 -3.61 27.43
C LYS A 543 2.03 -4.64 28.49
N GLN A 544 1.11 -5.16 29.30
CA GLN A 544 1.41 -6.17 30.32
C GLN A 544 1.71 -7.55 29.72
N ARG A 545 1.24 -7.80 28.49
CA ARG A 545 1.52 -9.03 27.72
C ARG A 545 2.86 -8.98 26.99
N VAL A 546 3.54 -7.82 26.99
CA VAL A 546 4.83 -7.66 26.33
C VAL A 546 5.90 -8.34 27.17
N GLU A 547 6.58 -9.29 26.56
CA GLU A 547 7.82 -9.86 27.06
C GLU A 547 8.96 -8.97 26.60
N TRP A 548 9.73 -8.46 27.57
CA TRP A 548 10.84 -7.56 27.31
C TRP A 548 12.13 -8.35 27.23
N ALA A 549 12.81 -8.27 26.08
CA ALA A 549 14.13 -8.85 25.92
C ALA A 549 15.16 -7.75 25.67
N ASP A 550 16.26 -7.81 26.42
CA ASP A 550 17.46 -7.11 26.02
C ASP A 550 18.05 -7.89 24.84
N LEU A 551 18.03 -7.28 23.67
CA LEU A 551 18.44 -7.91 22.41
C LEU A 551 19.89 -8.38 22.43
N LEU A 552 20.70 -7.87 23.36
CA LEU A 552 22.14 -8.04 23.41
C LEU A 552 22.54 -8.36 24.85
N GLU A 553 23.04 -9.56 25.06
CA GLU A 553 23.79 -9.87 26.26
C GLU A 553 25.24 -9.47 26.01
N VAL A 554 25.69 -8.47 26.76
CA VAL A 554 27.09 -8.04 26.74
C VAL A 554 27.92 -9.16 27.38
N GLN A 555 28.62 -9.92 26.56
CA GLN A 555 29.53 -10.97 27.03
C GLN A 555 30.81 -10.36 27.59
N PHE A 556 31.28 -9.32 26.92
CA PHE A 556 32.49 -8.61 27.29
C PHE A 556 32.38 -7.15 26.85
N GLU A 557 32.72 -6.24 27.74
CA GLU A 557 32.71 -4.80 27.49
C GLU A 557 34.12 -4.27 27.71
N LEU A 558 34.61 -3.50 26.73
CA LEU A 558 35.83 -2.74 26.89
C LEU A 558 35.49 -1.40 27.54
N THR A 559 35.97 -1.19 28.76
CA THR A 559 35.72 0.06 29.47
C THR A 559 36.69 1.14 29.02
N PRO A 560 36.33 2.44 29.12
CA PRO A 560 37.26 3.54 28.88
C PRO A 560 38.55 3.45 29.72
N ILE A 561 38.49 2.84 30.91
CA ILE A 561 39.66 2.60 31.78
C ILE A 561 40.64 1.60 31.14
N ASP A 562 40.15 0.56 30.46
CA ASP A 562 41.01 -0.41 29.76
C ASP A 562 41.76 0.24 28.60
N LEU A 563 41.13 1.23 27.96
CA LEU A 563 41.70 2.04 26.88
C LEU A 563 42.73 3.05 27.40
N LEU A 564 42.44 3.74 28.51
CA LEU A 564 43.34 4.71 29.14
C LEU A 564 44.64 4.10 29.69
N LYS A 565 44.65 2.81 30.00
CA LYS A 565 45.84 2.08 30.46
C LYS A 565 46.78 1.64 29.32
N SER A 566 46.41 1.86 28.05
CA SER A 566 47.28 1.59 26.91
C SER A 566 48.52 2.50 26.94
N LYS A 567 49.70 1.94 26.62
CA LYS A 567 50.93 2.72 26.54
C LYS A 567 50.92 3.56 25.26
N LYS A 568 51.28 4.84 25.39
CA LYS A 568 51.77 5.67 24.26
C LYS A 568 53.01 5.00 23.68
N GLU A 569 52.84 4.13 22.69
CA GLU A 569 53.90 3.88 21.72
C GLU A 569 53.88 5.06 20.73
N GLN A 570 55.05 5.61 20.43
CA GLN A 570 55.23 6.89 19.75
C GLN A 570 54.44 6.96 18.43
N GLY A 571 53.54 7.94 18.30
CA GLY A 571 52.75 8.20 17.08
C GLY A 571 51.81 9.41 17.22
N PHE A 572 51.35 9.96 16.09
CA PHE A 572 50.54 11.20 15.98
C PHE A 572 49.09 11.07 16.47
N ALA A 573 48.75 9.99 17.17
CA ALA A 573 47.41 9.72 17.66
C ALA A 573 47.39 9.40 19.16
N TYR A 574 46.41 9.97 19.88
CA TYR A 574 46.30 9.82 21.34
C TYR A 574 44.85 9.89 21.83
N ILE A 575 44.60 9.31 23.01
CA ILE A 575 43.33 9.44 23.73
C ILE A 575 43.33 10.81 24.44
N ALA A 576 42.46 11.73 24.01
CA ALA A 576 42.48 13.13 24.47
C ALA A 576 41.79 13.36 25.83
N GLY A 577 40.93 12.42 26.25
CA GLY A 577 40.19 12.47 27.51
C GLY A 577 38.90 11.65 27.42
N GLY A 578 38.28 11.39 28.57
CA GLY A 578 36.99 10.73 28.69
C GLY A 578 36.40 10.94 30.08
N ASN A 579 35.08 11.08 30.18
CA ASN A 579 34.39 10.99 31.48
C ASN A 579 34.39 9.52 31.91
N ALA A 580 34.68 9.26 33.19
CA ALA A 580 34.85 7.92 33.76
C ALA A 580 33.61 6.99 33.64
N GLU A 581 32.53 7.42 32.99
CA GLU A 581 31.22 6.76 33.00
C GLU A 581 30.70 6.28 31.63
N SER A 582 31.27 6.63 30.46
CA SER A 582 30.81 5.98 29.20
C SER A 582 31.60 6.20 27.89
N ASP A 583 32.26 7.33 27.67
CA ASP A 583 32.75 7.73 26.34
C ASP A 583 34.25 8.13 26.37
N PHE A 584 34.96 7.96 25.24
CA PHE A 584 36.36 8.37 25.09
C PHE A 584 36.64 9.01 23.72
N VAL A 585 37.63 9.91 23.66
CA VAL A 585 37.98 10.63 22.43
C VAL A 585 39.31 10.15 21.86
N LEU A 586 39.33 9.79 20.59
CA LEU A 586 40.53 9.51 19.80
C LEU A 586 40.86 10.71 18.91
N GLU A 587 42.10 11.18 18.97
CA GLU A 587 42.62 12.25 18.10
C GLU A 587 43.79 11.73 17.27
N SER A 588 43.92 12.26 16.04
CA SER A 588 45.00 11.93 15.11
C SER A 588 45.43 13.18 14.34
N GLY A 589 46.74 13.35 14.20
CA GLY A 589 47.37 14.35 13.33
C GLY A 589 47.91 13.80 12.00
N LEU A 590 47.51 12.59 11.59
CA LEU A 590 47.97 11.94 10.36
C LEU A 590 47.47 12.66 9.10
N GLU A 591 48.21 12.57 7.99
CA GLU A 591 47.70 13.04 6.70
C GLU A 591 46.54 12.16 6.18
N GLU A 592 45.69 12.69 5.30
CA GLU A 592 44.43 12.06 4.85
C GLU A 592 44.60 10.61 4.32
N SER A 593 45.72 10.31 3.65
CA SER A 593 46.03 8.97 3.13
C SER A 593 46.80 8.07 4.11
N GLN A 594 47.26 8.61 5.24
CA GLN A 594 48.02 7.86 6.23
C GLN A 594 47.10 7.15 7.23
N HIS A 595 47.58 6.02 7.74
CA HIS A 595 46.91 5.30 8.81
C HIS A 595 47.92 4.81 9.85
N ASP A 596 47.45 4.67 11.08
CA ASP A 596 48.23 4.19 12.21
C ASP A 596 47.36 3.31 13.12
N TYR A 597 47.98 2.56 14.02
CA TYR A 597 47.31 1.64 14.92
C TYR A 597 47.57 1.98 16.38
N ILE A 598 46.51 2.04 17.17
CA ILE A 598 46.60 2.11 18.64
C ILE A 598 46.12 0.79 19.20
N PHE A 599 46.98 0.10 19.94
CA PHE A 599 46.61 -1.14 20.61
C PHE A 599 46.57 -1.00 22.13
N LEU A 600 45.71 -1.79 22.76
CA LEU A 600 45.71 -1.96 24.20
C LEU A 600 46.97 -2.68 24.66
N SER A 601 47.43 -2.35 25.88
CA SER A 601 48.60 -2.97 26.51
C SER A 601 48.32 -4.41 26.97
N ASN A 602 47.05 -4.74 27.19
CA ASN A 602 46.62 -6.04 27.69
C ASN A 602 46.30 -6.98 26.52
N PHE A 603 46.68 -8.25 26.68
CA PHE A 603 46.18 -9.33 25.86
C PHE A 603 44.96 -9.95 26.54
N PHE A 604 43.98 -10.35 25.74
CA PHE A 604 42.72 -10.90 26.21
C PHE A 604 42.67 -12.40 25.93
N ASP A 605 42.16 -13.13 26.91
CA ASP A 605 41.87 -14.56 26.78
C ASP A 605 40.69 -14.73 25.80
N PRO A 606 40.86 -15.49 24.70
CA PRO A 606 39.79 -15.84 23.77
C PRO A 606 38.50 -16.29 24.45
N LYS A 607 38.60 -17.05 25.55
CA LYS A 607 37.45 -17.57 26.30
C LYS A 607 36.69 -16.51 27.08
N LYS A 608 37.28 -15.35 27.35
CA LYS A 608 36.55 -14.21 27.95
C LYS A 608 35.73 -13.45 26.93
N ILE A 609 36.17 -13.43 25.68
CA ILE A 609 35.44 -12.79 24.57
C ILE A 609 34.39 -13.75 24.01
N ILE A 610 34.71 -15.05 23.90
CA ILE A 610 33.82 -16.12 23.45
C ILE A 610 33.68 -17.18 24.56
N PRO A 611 32.84 -16.93 25.59
CA PRO A 611 32.73 -17.83 26.74
C PRO A 611 32.00 -19.15 26.44
N LYS A 612 31.31 -19.27 25.30
CA LYS A 612 30.60 -20.48 24.86
C LYS A 612 31.04 -20.87 23.45
N THR A 613 31.40 -22.14 23.24
CA THR A 613 31.94 -22.65 21.96
C THR A 613 30.97 -22.52 20.78
N ASP A 614 29.67 -22.41 21.06
CA ASP A 614 28.61 -22.48 20.05
C ASP A 614 28.01 -21.11 19.72
N VAL A 615 28.53 -20.02 20.31
CA VAL A 615 28.00 -18.66 20.13
C VAL A 615 29.11 -17.68 19.77
N HIS A 616 29.11 -17.17 18.55
CA HIS A 616 30.07 -16.14 18.12
C HIS A 616 29.54 -14.74 18.47
N PRO A 617 30.24 -13.97 19.32
CA PRO A 617 29.85 -12.60 19.63
C PRO A 617 30.00 -11.71 18.40
N HIS A 618 29.22 -10.63 18.38
CA HIS A 618 29.37 -9.52 17.45
C HIS A 618 30.01 -8.35 18.18
N VAL A 619 30.87 -7.60 17.49
CA VAL A 619 31.39 -6.33 18.02
C VAL A 619 30.49 -5.20 17.56
N TYR A 620 30.15 -4.30 18.49
CA TYR A 620 29.45 -3.05 18.21
C TYR A 620 30.08 -1.90 18.98
N PHE A 621 30.26 -0.76 18.31
CA PHE A 621 30.65 0.50 18.92
C PHE A 621 30.11 1.67 18.08
N GLU A 622 29.72 2.75 18.76
CA GLU A 622 29.27 3.99 18.12
C GLU A 622 30.42 5.00 18.08
N SER A 623 30.43 5.83 17.03
CA SER A 623 31.41 6.91 16.96
C SER A 623 30.85 8.19 16.33
N ARG A 624 31.26 9.36 16.83
CA ARG A 624 30.91 10.68 16.31
C ARG A 624 32.17 11.53 16.13
N GLY A 625 32.41 11.99 14.92
CA GLY A 625 33.59 12.80 14.61
C GLY A 625 33.96 12.71 13.13
N ASN A 626 35.10 13.31 12.80
CA ASN A 626 35.61 13.37 11.43
C ASN A 626 36.84 12.48 11.21
N LEU A 627 37.30 11.76 12.23
CA LEU A 627 38.40 10.81 12.12
C LEU A 627 37.91 9.43 11.64
N GLY A 628 38.53 8.88 10.59
CA GLY A 628 38.22 7.55 10.09
C GLY A 628 38.77 6.47 11.02
N ILE A 629 37.89 5.62 11.58
CA ILE A 629 38.30 4.58 12.53
C ILE A 629 37.74 3.19 12.21
N SER A 630 38.49 2.18 12.61
CA SER A 630 38.04 0.78 12.65
C SER A 630 38.56 0.13 13.91
N PHE A 631 37.74 -0.64 14.60
CA PHE A 631 38.19 -1.49 15.70
C PHE A 631 38.86 -2.75 15.12
N VAL A 632 39.94 -3.20 15.75
CA VAL A 632 40.82 -4.26 15.24
C VAL A 632 41.00 -5.32 16.31
N LEU A 633 40.72 -6.57 15.94
CA LEU A 633 41.10 -7.76 16.69
C LEU A 633 42.27 -8.43 15.97
N VAL A 634 43.38 -8.66 16.68
CA VAL A 634 44.54 -9.41 16.20
C VAL A 634 44.61 -10.71 17.00
N TYR A 635 44.55 -11.85 16.29
CA TYR A 635 44.54 -13.19 16.88
C TYR A 635 45.96 -13.76 16.88
N GLN A 636 46.40 -14.32 18.01
CA GLN A 636 47.76 -14.85 18.17
C GLN A 636 47.74 -16.31 18.65
N ASP A 637 48.77 -17.05 18.28
CA ASP A 637 48.98 -18.44 18.69
C ASP A 637 49.65 -18.56 20.08
N ALA A 638 49.95 -19.78 20.50
CA ALA A 638 50.62 -20.08 21.78
C ALA A 638 52.02 -19.46 21.92
N LYS A 639 52.68 -19.11 20.81
CA LYS A 639 54.01 -18.47 20.78
C LYS A 639 53.92 -16.95 20.71
N GLY A 640 52.71 -16.39 20.60
CA GLY A 640 52.48 -14.96 20.42
C GLY A 640 52.64 -14.48 18.98
N GLU A 641 52.73 -15.39 18.00
CA GLU A 641 52.78 -15.03 16.59
C GLU A 641 51.37 -14.70 16.07
N GLN A 642 51.27 -13.65 15.25
CA GLN A 642 49.98 -13.25 14.66
C GLN A 642 49.50 -14.30 13.66
N ILE A 643 48.32 -14.86 13.90
CA ILE A 643 47.62 -15.78 12.99
C ILE A 643 46.88 -14.98 11.92
N SER A 644 46.04 -14.05 12.36
CA SER A 644 45.21 -13.21 11.49
C SER A 644 44.70 -11.98 12.25
N HIS A 645 44.00 -11.08 11.55
CA HIS A 645 43.32 -9.96 12.17
C HIS A 645 41.95 -9.73 11.49
N GLN A 646 41.07 -9.01 12.18
CA GLN A 646 39.75 -8.66 11.69
C GLN A 646 39.41 -7.21 12.01
N PHE A 647 38.86 -6.50 11.02
CA PHE A 647 38.39 -5.12 11.14
C PHE A 647 36.89 -5.08 11.43
N PHE A 648 36.51 -4.11 12.25
CA PHE A 648 35.14 -3.81 12.63
C PHE A 648 34.88 -2.32 12.41
N TRP A 649 33.89 -2.02 11.57
CA TRP A 649 33.56 -0.65 11.20
C TRP A 649 32.65 -0.01 12.25
N ALA A 650 32.88 1.26 12.55
CA ALA A 650 32.04 2.00 13.47
C ALA A 650 30.57 1.99 13.01
N ASN A 651 29.63 1.88 13.96
CA ASN A 651 28.19 1.80 13.68
C ASN A 651 27.75 0.58 12.84
N HIS A 652 28.61 -0.43 12.66
CA HIS A 652 28.28 -1.71 12.02
C HIS A 652 28.48 -2.88 12.99
N LYS A 653 27.57 -3.86 12.92
CA LYS A 653 27.72 -5.13 13.64
C LYS A 653 28.41 -6.14 12.74
N MET A 654 29.50 -6.72 13.22
CA MET A 654 30.21 -7.77 12.49
C MET A 654 30.53 -8.96 13.40
N PRO A 655 30.39 -10.20 12.91
CA PRO A 655 30.65 -11.39 13.72
C PRO A 655 32.16 -11.56 13.95
N VAL A 656 32.55 -11.95 15.16
CA VAL A 656 33.94 -12.33 15.47
C VAL A 656 34.24 -13.70 14.86
N LYS A 657 35.19 -13.75 13.92
CA LYS A 657 35.65 -14.98 13.25
C LYS A 657 36.99 -15.43 13.83
N MET A 658 36.94 -16.02 15.02
CA MET A 658 38.14 -16.41 15.75
C MET A 658 38.77 -17.70 15.18
N PRO A 659 40.08 -17.71 14.85
CA PRO A 659 40.76 -18.93 14.43
C PRO A 659 40.83 -19.98 15.54
N ALA A 660 40.73 -21.27 15.19
CA ALA A 660 40.76 -22.37 16.16
C ALA A 660 42.07 -22.46 16.97
N ALA A 661 43.19 -22.00 16.40
CA ALA A 661 44.50 -21.99 17.05
C ALA A 661 44.77 -20.71 17.87
N CYS A 662 43.77 -19.83 18.05
CA CYS A 662 43.92 -18.58 18.78
C CYS A 662 44.02 -18.84 20.30
N GLU A 663 45.14 -18.43 20.90
CA GLU A 663 45.43 -18.55 22.33
C GLU A 663 45.41 -17.18 23.05
N SER A 664 45.60 -16.08 22.30
CA SER A 664 45.49 -14.72 22.84
C SER A 664 45.03 -13.72 21.79
N ILE A 665 44.40 -12.63 22.26
CA ILE A 665 43.81 -11.60 21.42
C ILE A 665 44.36 -10.23 21.80
N LYS A 666 44.83 -9.47 20.82
CA LYS A 666 45.20 -8.07 20.97
C LYS A 666 44.12 -7.18 20.34
N LEU A 667 43.66 -6.20 21.11
CA LEU A 667 42.57 -5.29 20.73
C LEU A 667 43.14 -3.90 20.44
N GLY A 668 42.58 -3.20 19.45
CA GLY A 668 43.03 -1.86 19.10
C GLY A 668 42.15 -1.15 18.09
N PHE A 669 42.62 -0.02 17.62
CA PHE A 669 42.01 0.79 16.58
C PHE A 669 42.99 1.02 15.44
N ARG A 670 42.47 0.98 14.22
CA ARG A 670 43.11 1.57 13.05
C ARG A 670 42.52 2.96 12.87
N LEU A 671 43.37 3.98 12.81
CA LEU A 671 43.01 5.37 12.58
C LEU A 671 43.47 5.78 11.18
N GLN A 672 42.69 6.60 10.48
CA GLN A 672 43.03 7.09 9.15
C GLN A 672 42.69 8.57 9.00
N GLY A 673 43.68 9.38 8.60
CA GLY A 673 43.55 10.83 8.47
C GLY A 673 43.69 11.61 9.78
N ALA A 674 43.56 12.93 9.68
CA ALA A 674 43.57 13.85 10.81
C ALA A 674 42.15 14.10 11.30
N GLY A 675 41.98 14.28 12.60
CA GLY A 675 40.70 14.64 13.20
C GLY A 675 40.55 14.15 14.62
N SER A 676 39.30 14.24 15.09
CA SER A 676 38.88 13.78 16.40
C SER A 676 37.59 12.97 16.26
N VAL A 677 37.46 11.92 17.06
CA VAL A 677 36.26 11.11 17.13
C VAL A 677 35.99 10.68 18.56
N GLU A 678 34.77 10.96 19.00
CA GLU A 678 34.20 10.41 20.22
C GLU A 678 33.72 8.99 19.92
N VAL A 679 34.22 8.03 20.68
CA VAL A 679 33.85 6.62 20.60
C VAL A 679 33.11 6.25 21.88
N LYS A 680 31.91 5.71 21.71
CA LYS A 680 31.15 5.15 22.82
C LYS A 680 31.61 3.71 23.10
N ARG A 681 31.11 3.15 24.20
CA ARG A 681 31.36 1.77 24.68
C ARG A 681 31.50 0.75 23.53
N ILE A 682 32.54 -0.07 23.62
CA ILE A 682 32.80 -1.17 22.69
C ILE A 682 32.30 -2.46 23.34
N CYS A 683 31.24 -3.03 22.78
CA CYS A 683 30.60 -4.20 23.35
C CYS A 683 30.79 -5.41 22.44
N PHE A 684 31.17 -6.53 23.06
CA PHE A 684 31.07 -7.86 22.49
C PHE A 684 29.77 -8.45 22.97
N THR A 685 28.82 -8.55 22.05
CA THR A 685 27.45 -8.94 22.37
C THR A 685 27.13 -10.28 21.74
N THR A 686 26.52 -11.17 22.52
CA THR A 686 25.80 -12.32 21.98
C THR A 686 24.31 -12.08 22.14
N LEU A 687 23.52 -12.73 21.32
CA LEU A 687 22.09 -12.73 21.56
C LEU A 687 21.76 -13.62 22.74
N GLN A 688 20.89 -13.14 23.63
CA GLN A 688 20.06 -14.07 24.39
C GLN A 688 19.09 -14.72 23.42
N LYS A 689 19.16 -16.04 23.30
CA LYS A 689 17.97 -16.78 22.84
C LYS A 689 16.92 -16.59 23.93
N PRO A 690 15.71 -16.10 23.62
CA PRO A 690 14.63 -16.15 24.59
C PRO A 690 14.48 -17.60 25.04
N GLU A 691 14.46 -17.84 26.35
CA GLU A 691 14.15 -19.16 26.91
C GLU A 691 12.76 -19.66 26.47
#